data_AF-A0A6G5QMS3-F1
#
_entry.id   AF-A0A6G5QMS3-F1
#
_cell.length_a   1.000
_cell.length_b   1.000
_cell.length_c   1.000
_cell.angle_alpha   90.00
_cell.angle_beta   90.00
_cell.angle_gamma   90.00
#
_symmetry.space_group_name_H-M   'P 1'
#
loop_
_entity.id
_entity.type
_entity.pdbx_description
1 polymer ?
#
loop_
_entity_poly.entity_id
_entity_poly.type
_entity_poly.pdbx_seq_one_letter_code
_entity_poly.pdbx_strand_id
1 'polypeptide(L)'
;MNITQSQISALYVTLFGRAGEGSGNKYWQYVASSQNLTLADIANSMLNSAPAKEFFGSNLNSDENFIAHIYKTTLNKDANSDAEGKAFWLNALKSGTDRGTMVTELLKAAADPKYASSTDEATKAAHNLLVNKILASDAVADAIQNLPAGNQATALKSFQEINNAITATSTIEQIKDIIKSKSNLNLDSAKLENSLSSASKIKVISKITGKSEKQVEEALKPKEPETLKVSVAKFIEESVKPENANNKFAIEDTTKAINDKIADIVAKADKIESIKSSDDSEAIKLTKEQFNKLTADKLSKENTIEVSELEKTDKELALNDKVDTFKLKKGNLLEVSVEEFEKLKDKAGDNSFMLKDTAANIKAKLAEIASVENKAKIQNIDISDNNILEITKEQYKAIGDKFADDDKFKITGLDEGDIDIAKNNKVAEFRMQEGKTLNVTIAQLEILKGKAEDGTFSVLDGAANFTSSSLQTLETNIKKIKTIKTNEQTKQEITVSKKFANAINKFAADEKLKVTEVESAEEAKEFASKPQVKSLELKGGIASLAVKAEDFKAIAEKILDHGKLDIKDTAAAIASKLDDIMNDATKAKIKGIDISDTGTLSLTKAQYDSLKDKFAADDNLKITDVTGAIAASNAKDTFALKSNASGVDITNFSADDKVDFANLGVKHKENLTTAKNADLEMADGNIYQVDMAENIAGKNYSDADFAELFGNGKTFKSIANGKSSTVLVKGNDANKITQIYKIEDKNNDGNITNNEVTLVGKITGDYLEANDIITGS
;
A
#
# COMPACT_ATOMS: atom_id res chain seq x y z
N MET A 1 69.88 -71.41 -14.90
CA MET A 1 68.72 -70.63 -15.39
C MET A 1 69.03 -70.29 -16.84
N ASN A 2 68.12 -70.56 -17.78
CA ASN A 2 68.39 -70.28 -19.20
C ASN A 2 68.36 -68.76 -19.42
N ILE A 3 69.41 -68.22 -20.05
CA ILE A 3 69.44 -66.82 -20.44
C ILE A 3 68.32 -66.56 -21.46
N THR A 4 67.53 -65.52 -21.22
CA THR A 4 66.36 -65.19 -22.03
C THR A 4 66.69 -64.27 -23.21
N GLN A 5 65.82 -64.26 -24.22
CA GLN A 5 65.88 -63.29 -25.33
C GLN A 5 66.01 -61.84 -24.84
N SER A 6 65.21 -61.43 -23.85
CA SER A 6 65.22 -60.08 -23.28
C SER A 6 66.56 -59.73 -22.62
N GLN A 7 67.21 -60.69 -21.97
CA GLN A 7 68.54 -60.48 -21.38
C GLN A 7 69.62 -60.30 -22.46
N ILE A 8 69.56 -61.06 -23.56
CA ILE A 8 70.49 -60.85 -24.69
C ILE A 8 70.18 -59.54 -25.43
N SER A 9 68.92 -59.20 -25.65
CA SER A 9 68.48 -57.93 -26.22
C SER A 9 69.00 -56.74 -25.39
N ALA A 10 68.94 -56.85 -24.06
CA ALA A 10 69.47 -55.83 -23.16
C ALA A 10 70.99 -55.68 -23.25
N LEU A 11 71.74 -56.77 -23.48
CA LEU A 11 73.17 -56.70 -23.78
C LEU A 11 73.44 -56.04 -25.14
N TYR A 12 72.65 -56.30 -26.18
CA TYR A 12 72.79 -55.60 -27.47
C TYR A 12 72.54 -54.09 -27.33
N VAL A 13 71.47 -53.70 -26.63
CA VAL A 13 71.14 -52.30 -26.34
C VAL A 13 72.25 -51.62 -25.55
N THR A 14 72.73 -52.28 -24.49
CA THR A 14 73.71 -51.71 -23.55
C THR A 14 75.13 -51.70 -24.13
N LEU A 15 75.61 -52.81 -24.66
CA LEU A 15 76.97 -52.90 -25.16
C LEU A 15 77.12 -52.20 -26.51
N PHE A 16 76.17 -52.34 -27.44
CA PHE A 16 76.36 -51.90 -28.82
C PHE A 16 75.47 -50.71 -29.22
N GLY A 17 74.54 -50.28 -28.36
CA GLY A 17 73.62 -49.18 -28.68
C GLY A 17 72.68 -49.49 -29.84
N ARG A 18 72.36 -50.77 -30.07
CA ARG A 18 71.51 -51.23 -31.17
C ARG A 18 70.60 -52.38 -30.75
N ALA A 19 69.55 -52.61 -31.54
CA ALA A 19 68.80 -53.86 -31.46
C ALA A 19 69.63 -55.05 -31.99
N GLY A 20 69.40 -56.24 -31.42
CA GLY A 20 69.98 -57.50 -31.89
C GLY A 20 69.05 -58.24 -32.86
N GLU A 21 69.60 -58.74 -33.96
CA GLU A 21 68.87 -59.63 -34.88
C GLU A 21 68.63 -61.02 -34.29
N GLY A 22 67.61 -61.73 -34.78
CA GLY A 22 67.12 -62.98 -34.18
C GLY A 22 68.16 -64.10 -34.11
N SER A 23 68.93 -64.32 -35.18
CA SER A 23 69.98 -65.35 -35.22
C SER A 23 71.13 -65.03 -34.28
N GLY A 24 71.53 -63.76 -34.17
CA GLY A 24 72.54 -63.31 -33.21
C GLY A 24 72.05 -63.50 -31.78
N ASN A 25 70.81 -63.12 -31.50
CA ASN A 25 70.21 -63.32 -30.17
C ASN A 25 70.16 -64.80 -29.78
N LYS A 26 69.65 -65.67 -30.67
CA LYS A 26 69.59 -67.13 -30.46
C LYS A 26 70.98 -67.77 -30.31
N TYR A 27 71.97 -67.29 -31.07
CA TYR A 27 73.34 -67.75 -30.94
C TYR A 27 73.85 -67.55 -29.51
N TRP A 28 73.72 -66.36 -28.94
CA TRP A 28 74.19 -66.10 -27.58
C TRP A 28 73.41 -66.86 -26.50
N GLN A 29 72.10 -67.07 -26.68
CA GLN A 29 71.32 -67.96 -25.81
C GLN A 29 71.83 -69.41 -25.87
N TYR A 30 72.18 -69.89 -27.06
CA TYR A 30 72.75 -71.22 -27.26
C TYR A 30 74.16 -71.35 -26.66
N VAL A 31 75.04 -70.36 -26.88
CA VAL A 31 76.37 -70.33 -26.25
C VAL A 31 76.24 -70.37 -24.72
N ALA A 32 75.30 -69.61 -24.17
CA ALA A 32 75.06 -69.60 -22.73
C ALA A 32 74.63 -70.97 -22.19
N SER A 33 73.65 -71.61 -22.84
CA SER A 33 73.11 -72.89 -22.38
C SER A 33 74.08 -74.05 -22.61
N SER A 34 74.78 -74.09 -23.74
CA SER A 34 75.74 -75.15 -24.07
C SER A 34 77.00 -75.15 -23.20
N GLN A 35 77.41 -73.97 -22.72
CA GLN A 35 78.62 -73.80 -21.91
C GLN A 35 78.32 -73.47 -20.45
N ASN A 36 77.04 -73.46 -20.06
CA ASN A 36 76.56 -73.08 -18.71
C ASN A 36 77.12 -71.73 -18.23
N LEU A 37 77.16 -70.74 -19.13
CA LEU A 37 77.69 -69.41 -18.87
C LEU A 37 76.62 -68.49 -18.26
N THR A 38 77.07 -67.57 -17.40
CA THR A 38 76.22 -66.51 -16.85
C THR A 38 76.00 -65.38 -17.87
N LEU A 39 75.08 -64.46 -17.57
CA LEU A 39 74.88 -63.28 -18.43
C LEU A 39 76.12 -62.38 -18.47
N ALA A 40 76.88 -62.32 -17.37
CA ALA A 40 78.14 -61.58 -17.30
C ALA A 40 79.20 -62.23 -18.21
N ASP A 41 79.32 -63.56 -18.20
CA ASP A 41 80.23 -64.31 -19.07
C ASP A 41 79.89 -64.11 -20.55
N ILE A 42 78.60 -64.06 -20.89
CA ILE A 42 78.14 -63.75 -22.24
C ILE A 42 78.48 -62.31 -22.63
N ALA A 43 78.28 -61.33 -21.74
CA ALA A 43 78.68 -59.95 -22.00
C ALA A 43 80.18 -59.83 -22.27
N ASN A 44 81.02 -60.51 -21.49
CA ASN A 44 82.47 -60.60 -21.74
C ASN A 44 82.78 -61.28 -23.09
N SER A 45 82.08 -62.36 -23.41
CA SER A 45 82.25 -63.09 -24.68
C SER A 45 81.85 -62.23 -25.88
N MET A 46 80.76 -61.46 -25.79
CA MET A 46 80.33 -60.51 -26.81
C MET A 46 81.39 -59.43 -27.03
N LEU A 47 81.92 -58.83 -25.96
CA LEU A 47 82.98 -57.81 -26.03
C LEU A 47 84.30 -58.34 -26.61
N ASN A 48 84.64 -59.61 -26.34
CA ASN A 48 85.87 -60.24 -26.82
C ASN A 48 85.79 -60.76 -28.25
N SER A 49 84.58 -60.81 -28.84
CA SER A 49 84.36 -61.28 -30.21
C SER A 49 85.06 -60.42 -31.26
N ALA A 50 85.47 -61.02 -32.37
CA ALA A 50 86.10 -60.28 -33.47
C ALA A 50 85.20 -59.14 -34.00
N PRO A 51 83.87 -59.33 -34.19
CA PRO A 51 82.99 -58.24 -34.60
C PRO A 51 82.91 -57.08 -33.59
N ALA A 52 82.99 -57.36 -32.29
CA ALA A 52 82.99 -56.28 -31.29
C ALA A 52 84.31 -55.48 -31.33
N LYS A 53 85.45 -56.16 -31.48
CA LYS A 53 86.75 -55.49 -31.63
C LYS A 53 86.79 -54.62 -32.90
N GLU A 54 86.17 -55.06 -33.98
CA GLU A 54 86.01 -54.26 -35.20
C GLU A 54 85.06 -53.07 -34.99
N PHE A 55 83.90 -53.31 -34.37
CA PHE A 55 82.88 -52.29 -34.14
C PHE A 55 83.36 -51.16 -33.22
N PHE A 56 84.11 -51.49 -32.17
CA PHE A 56 84.61 -50.50 -31.20
C PHE A 56 86.00 -49.95 -31.55
N GLY A 57 86.82 -50.67 -32.31
CA GLY A 57 88.22 -50.32 -32.50
C GLY A 57 88.94 -50.15 -31.16
N SER A 58 89.74 -49.09 -31.02
CA SER A 58 90.41 -48.73 -29.76
C SER A 58 89.53 -47.94 -28.78
N ASN A 59 88.27 -47.64 -29.12
CA ASN A 59 87.43 -46.71 -28.36
C ASN A 59 87.13 -47.20 -26.94
N LEU A 60 87.10 -48.50 -26.69
CA LEU A 60 86.79 -49.07 -25.36
C LEU A 60 88.03 -49.58 -24.61
N ASN A 61 89.25 -49.18 -25.00
CA ASN A 61 90.47 -49.71 -24.39
C ASN A 61 90.71 -49.25 -22.94
N SER A 62 90.12 -48.15 -22.49
CA SER A 62 90.14 -47.71 -21.08
C SER A 62 88.80 -47.94 -20.38
N ASP A 63 88.84 -48.09 -19.06
CA ASP A 63 87.62 -48.24 -18.26
C ASP A 63 86.78 -46.97 -18.23
N GLU A 64 87.40 -45.79 -18.30
CA GLU A 64 86.72 -44.51 -18.42
C GLU A 64 85.88 -44.42 -19.70
N ASN A 65 86.47 -44.82 -20.84
CA ASN A 65 85.76 -44.80 -22.12
C ASN A 65 84.68 -45.88 -22.15
N PHE A 66 84.96 -47.06 -21.56
CA PHE A 66 83.98 -48.13 -21.45
C PHE A 66 82.77 -47.70 -20.62
N ILE A 67 82.96 -47.14 -19.43
CA ILE A 67 81.86 -46.64 -18.59
C ILE A 67 81.10 -45.51 -19.27
N ALA A 68 81.80 -44.56 -19.91
CA ALA A 68 81.15 -43.47 -20.65
C ALA A 68 80.23 -44.01 -21.77
N HIS A 69 80.68 -45.04 -22.49
CA HIS A 69 79.89 -45.71 -23.51
C HIS A 69 78.65 -46.38 -22.92
N ILE A 70 78.81 -47.22 -21.89
CA ILE A 70 77.69 -47.92 -21.22
C ILE A 70 76.66 -46.94 -20.64
N TYR A 71 77.10 -45.84 -20.02
CA TYR A 71 76.20 -44.80 -19.51
C TYR A 71 75.38 -44.17 -20.63
N LYS A 72 76.02 -43.88 -21.77
CA LYS A 72 75.34 -43.26 -22.90
C LYS A 72 74.33 -44.21 -23.54
N THR A 73 74.68 -45.47 -23.74
CA THR A 73 73.82 -46.45 -24.42
C THR A 73 72.66 -46.93 -23.53
N THR A 74 72.92 -47.19 -22.24
CA THR A 74 71.93 -47.76 -21.31
C THR A 74 71.04 -46.69 -20.67
N LEU A 75 71.62 -45.58 -20.19
CA LEU A 75 70.88 -44.56 -19.42
C LEU A 75 70.56 -43.30 -20.24
N ASN A 76 71.13 -43.16 -21.44
CA ASN A 76 71.11 -41.93 -22.24
C ASN A 76 71.61 -40.70 -21.45
N LYS A 77 72.50 -40.93 -20.49
CA LYS A 77 73.13 -39.90 -19.67
C LYS A 77 74.50 -39.54 -20.26
N ASP A 78 74.85 -38.26 -20.24
CA ASP A 78 76.18 -37.78 -20.67
C ASP A 78 77.13 -37.63 -19.47
N ALA A 79 78.30 -37.03 -19.67
CA ALA A 79 79.34 -36.94 -18.66
C ALA A 79 78.93 -36.18 -17.38
N ASN A 80 77.85 -35.38 -17.41
CA ASN A 80 77.52 -34.43 -16.35
C ASN A 80 76.20 -34.74 -15.61
N SER A 81 75.38 -35.70 -16.06
CA SER A 81 74.03 -35.91 -15.50
C SER A 81 73.92 -36.93 -14.36
N ASP A 82 74.98 -37.68 -14.06
CA ASP A 82 75.08 -38.61 -12.92
C ASP A 82 76.56 -38.89 -12.58
N ALA A 83 77.24 -37.86 -12.08
CA ALA A 83 78.68 -37.93 -11.80
C ALA A 83 79.00 -38.95 -10.70
N GLU A 84 78.19 -39.02 -9.64
CA GLU A 84 78.37 -39.93 -8.51
C GLU A 84 78.12 -41.39 -8.92
N GLY A 85 77.03 -41.69 -9.63
CA GLY A 85 76.76 -43.02 -10.13
C GLY A 85 77.84 -43.49 -11.11
N LYS A 86 78.28 -42.63 -12.03
CA LYS A 86 79.36 -42.98 -12.96
C LYS A 86 80.66 -43.29 -12.24
N ALA A 87 81.00 -42.53 -11.20
CA ALA A 87 82.17 -42.78 -10.36
C ALA A 87 82.06 -44.12 -9.61
N PHE A 88 80.87 -44.46 -9.10
CA PHE A 88 80.60 -45.74 -8.45
C PHE A 88 80.95 -46.93 -9.36
N TRP A 89 80.43 -46.96 -10.60
CA TRP A 89 80.70 -48.06 -11.53
C TRP A 89 82.14 -48.09 -12.06
N LEU A 90 82.75 -46.92 -12.28
CA LEU A 90 84.17 -46.84 -12.67
C LEU A 90 85.08 -47.40 -11.57
N ASN A 91 84.79 -47.09 -10.30
CA ASN A 91 85.54 -47.63 -9.17
C ASN A 91 85.37 -49.15 -9.04
N ALA A 92 84.20 -49.70 -9.38
CA ALA A 92 83.98 -51.15 -9.41
C ALA A 92 84.94 -51.84 -10.40
N LEU A 93 85.10 -51.30 -11.62
CA LEU A 93 86.05 -51.82 -12.60
C LEU A 93 87.51 -51.73 -12.12
N LYS A 94 87.92 -50.56 -11.61
CA LYS A 94 89.27 -50.34 -11.07
C LYS A 94 89.60 -51.25 -9.89
N SER A 95 88.58 -51.67 -9.15
CA SER A 95 88.70 -52.60 -8.02
C SER A 95 88.70 -54.08 -8.45
N GLY A 96 88.74 -54.37 -9.75
CA GLY A 96 88.87 -55.72 -10.29
C GLY A 96 87.56 -56.40 -10.71
N THR A 97 86.43 -55.67 -10.71
CA THR A 97 85.19 -56.20 -11.30
C THR A 97 85.36 -56.29 -12.82
N ASP A 98 85.07 -57.44 -13.42
CA ASP A 98 85.12 -57.56 -14.87
C ASP A 98 83.97 -56.78 -15.53
N ARG A 99 84.17 -56.46 -16.81
CA ARG A 99 83.23 -55.60 -17.57
C ARG A 99 81.85 -56.24 -17.71
N GLY A 100 81.78 -57.55 -17.90
CA GLY A 100 80.52 -58.28 -18.00
C GLY A 100 79.70 -58.21 -16.72
N THR A 101 80.34 -58.47 -15.57
CA THR A 101 79.69 -58.36 -14.25
C THR A 101 79.15 -56.96 -14.02
N MET A 102 79.98 -55.92 -14.23
CA MET A 102 79.57 -54.51 -14.06
C MET A 102 78.37 -54.17 -14.94
N VAL A 103 78.39 -54.53 -16.22
CA VAL A 103 77.28 -54.26 -17.16
C VAL A 103 75.98 -54.90 -16.68
N THR A 104 76.02 -56.15 -16.22
CA THR A 104 74.81 -56.84 -15.78
C THR A 104 74.22 -56.28 -14.50
N GLU A 105 75.05 -55.85 -13.54
CA GLU A 105 74.58 -55.21 -12.31
C GLU A 105 74.04 -53.79 -12.57
N LEU A 106 74.68 -53.02 -13.45
CA LEU A 106 74.16 -51.72 -13.88
C LEU A 106 72.81 -51.89 -14.58
N LEU A 107 72.69 -52.87 -15.47
CA LEU A 107 71.45 -53.16 -16.17
C LEU A 107 70.30 -53.54 -15.21
N LYS A 108 70.57 -54.38 -14.21
CA LYS A 108 69.60 -54.72 -13.15
C LYS A 108 69.18 -53.48 -12.37
N ALA A 109 70.13 -52.63 -11.99
CA ALA A 109 69.84 -51.40 -11.25
C ALA A 109 69.00 -50.43 -12.08
N ALA A 110 69.37 -50.20 -13.33
CA ALA A 110 68.66 -49.30 -14.24
C ALA A 110 67.22 -49.76 -14.55
N ALA A 111 67.01 -51.07 -14.61
CA ALA A 111 65.71 -51.67 -14.86
C ALA A 111 64.84 -51.86 -13.59
N ASP A 112 65.29 -51.46 -12.39
CA ASP A 112 64.49 -51.66 -11.16
C ASP A 112 63.15 -50.89 -11.24
N PRO A 113 61.99 -51.56 -11.04
CA PRO A 113 60.67 -50.94 -11.20
C PRO A 113 60.41 -49.77 -10.25
N LYS A 114 61.14 -49.63 -9.13
CA LYS A 114 61.00 -48.49 -8.21
C LYS A 114 61.26 -47.15 -8.90
N TYR A 115 62.01 -47.14 -10.00
CA TYR A 115 62.33 -45.91 -10.73
C TYR A 115 61.22 -45.49 -11.72
N ALA A 116 60.25 -46.35 -12.02
CA ALA A 116 59.10 -45.99 -12.86
C ALA A 116 58.20 -44.91 -12.22
N SER A 117 58.20 -44.82 -10.90
CA SER A 117 57.47 -43.84 -10.08
C SER A 117 58.39 -42.84 -9.38
N SER A 118 59.66 -42.72 -9.80
CA SER A 118 60.59 -41.75 -9.24
C SER A 118 60.10 -40.32 -9.44
N THR A 119 60.32 -39.46 -8.45
CA THR A 119 60.08 -38.01 -8.53
C THR A 119 61.16 -37.27 -9.30
N ASP A 120 62.32 -37.90 -9.54
CA ASP A 120 63.33 -37.39 -10.47
C ASP A 120 62.98 -37.81 -11.90
N GLU A 121 62.48 -36.85 -12.68
CA GLU A 121 62.06 -37.07 -14.07
C GLU A 121 63.19 -37.60 -14.96
N ALA A 122 64.45 -37.24 -14.72
CA ALA A 122 65.57 -37.74 -15.52
C ALA A 122 65.83 -39.24 -15.22
N THR A 123 65.72 -39.64 -13.95
CA THR A 123 65.84 -41.04 -13.54
C THR A 123 64.66 -41.88 -14.04
N LYS A 124 63.44 -41.37 -13.93
CA LYS A 124 62.23 -41.99 -14.47
C LYS A 124 62.30 -42.15 -16.00
N ALA A 125 62.76 -41.12 -16.71
CA ALA A 125 62.95 -41.16 -18.16
C ALA A 125 64.01 -42.18 -18.57
N ALA A 126 65.15 -42.24 -17.88
CA ALA A 126 66.22 -43.22 -18.17
C ALA A 126 65.73 -44.67 -17.99
N HIS A 127 65.01 -44.96 -16.90
CA HIS A 127 64.40 -46.28 -16.67
C HIS A 127 63.44 -46.66 -17.80
N ASN A 128 62.46 -45.78 -18.09
CA ASN A 128 61.45 -46.05 -19.11
C ASN A 128 62.05 -46.19 -20.52
N LEU A 129 63.06 -45.38 -20.84
CA LEU A 129 63.78 -45.44 -22.10
C LEU A 129 64.48 -46.79 -22.28
N LEU A 130 65.20 -47.26 -21.24
CA LEU A 130 65.87 -48.56 -21.26
C LEU A 130 64.87 -49.70 -21.50
N VAL A 131 63.77 -49.73 -20.74
CA VAL A 131 62.74 -50.77 -20.86
C VAL A 131 62.12 -50.77 -22.26
N ASN A 132 61.80 -49.59 -22.82
CA ASN A 132 61.27 -49.48 -24.17
C ASN A 132 62.28 -49.94 -25.23
N LYS A 133 63.57 -49.62 -25.08
CA LYS A 133 64.64 -50.07 -26.00
C LYS A 133 64.81 -51.59 -25.99
N ILE A 134 64.75 -52.21 -24.82
CA ILE A 134 64.81 -53.68 -24.69
C ILE A 134 63.60 -54.32 -25.35
N LEU A 135 62.40 -53.77 -25.12
CA LEU A 135 61.16 -54.24 -25.75
C LEU A 135 61.24 -54.13 -27.28
N ALA A 136 61.74 -53.00 -27.80
CA ALA A 136 61.98 -52.82 -29.24
C ALA A 136 63.01 -53.82 -29.77
N SER A 137 64.10 -54.08 -29.03
CA SER A 137 65.10 -55.06 -29.42
C SER A 137 64.56 -56.50 -29.40
N ASP A 138 63.67 -56.85 -28.47
CA ASP A 138 62.98 -58.15 -28.47
C ASP A 138 62.11 -58.31 -29.72
N ALA A 139 61.34 -57.28 -30.06
CA ALA A 139 60.51 -57.26 -31.25
C ALA A 139 61.34 -57.36 -32.54
N VAL A 140 62.49 -56.69 -32.60
CA VAL A 140 63.44 -56.81 -33.72
C VAL A 140 64.01 -58.23 -33.81
N ALA A 141 64.38 -58.86 -32.69
CA ALA A 141 64.93 -60.21 -32.68
C ALA A 141 63.90 -61.25 -33.18
N ASP A 142 62.61 -61.07 -32.87
CA ASP A 142 61.55 -61.93 -33.39
C ASP A 142 61.30 -61.72 -34.88
N ALA A 143 61.25 -60.45 -35.30
CA ALA A 143 60.81 -60.07 -36.64
C ALA A 143 61.91 -60.10 -37.71
N ILE A 144 63.19 -59.97 -37.34
CA ILE A 144 64.32 -59.89 -38.28
C ILE A 144 65.34 -60.96 -37.90
N GLN A 145 65.26 -62.13 -38.56
CA GLN A 145 66.07 -63.29 -38.19
C GLN A 145 67.55 -63.12 -38.58
N ASN A 146 67.86 -62.67 -39.79
CA ASN A 146 69.23 -62.56 -40.30
C ASN A 146 69.51 -61.16 -40.82
N LEU A 147 70.79 -60.78 -40.83
CA LEU A 147 71.23 -59.62 -41.60
C LEU A 147 70.90 -59.84 -43.09
N PRO A 148 70.43 -58.80 -43.82
CA PRO A 148 70.18 -58.91 -45.26
C PRO A 148 71.48 -59.21 -46.01
N ALA A 149 71.38 -59.98 -47.09
CA ALA A 149 72.52 -60.28 -47.96
C ALA A 149 73.00 -58.98 -48.65
N GLY A 150 74.28 -58.60 -48.44
CA GLY A 150 74.84 -57.36 -48.96
C GLY A 150 75.67 -56.59 -47.93
N ASN A 151 75.60 -55.25 -47.95
CA ASN A 151 76.38 -54.38 -47.06
C ASN A 151 75.89 -54.48 -45.60
N GLN A 152 76.57 -55.31 -44.81
CA GLN A 152 76.28 -55.54 -43.40
C GLN A 152 76.37 -54.27 -42.55
N ALA A 153 77.24 -53.31 -42.90
CA ALA A 153 77.37 -52.05 -42.17
C ALA A 153 76.09 -51.21 -42.26
N THR A 154 75.41 -51.19 -43.41
CA THR A 154 74.13 -50.50 -43.58
C THR A 154 73.02 -51.12 -42.74
N ALA A 155 72.98 -52.45 -42.64
CA ALA A 155 71.99 -53.15 -41.82
C ALA A 155 72.23 -52.91 -40.32
N LEU A 156 73.48 -52.98 -39.86
CA LEU A 156 73.86 -52.68 -38.47
C LEU A 156 73.52 -51.23 -38.10
N LYS A 157 73.71 -50.28 -39.02
CA LYS A 157 73.30 -48.89 -38.84
C LYS A 157 71.79 -48.75 -38.67
N SER A 158 70.97 -49.46 -39.45
CA SER A 158 69.50 -49.43 -39.27
C SER A 158 69.07 -49.94 -37.89
N PHE A 159 69.75 -50.95 -37.32
CA PHE A 159 69.46 -51.40 -35.95
C PHE A 159 69.85 -50.38 -34.88
N GLN A 160 70.92 -49.60 -35.10
CA GLN A 160 71.25 -48.46 -34.24
C GLN A 160 70.20 -47.36 -34.34
N GLU A 161 69.75 -47.05 -35.56
CA GLU A 161 68.72 -46.03 -35.81
C GLU A 161 67.37 -46.38 -35.17
N ILE A 162 66.97 -47.66 -35.19
CA ILE A 162 65.79 -48.14 -34.45
C ILE A 162 65.95 -47.84 -32.97
N ASN A 163 67.07 -48.25 -32.37
CA ASN A 163 67.34 -48.05 -30.94
C ASN A 163 67.39 -46.55 -30.55
N ASN A 164 67.96 -45.71 -31.41
CA ASN A 164 68.09 -44.26 -31.17
C ASN A 164 66.76 -43.50 -31.32
N ALA A 165 65.82 -44.03 -32.12
CA ALA A 165 64.50 -43.42 -32.29
C ALA A 165 63.53 -43.74 -31.13
N ILE A 166 63.83 -44.74 -30.29
CA ILE A 166 63.02 -45.06 -29.11
C ILE A 166 63.17 -43.96 -28.06
N THR A 167 62.04 -43.56 -27.44
CA THR A 167 61.96 -42.57 -26.37
C THR A 167 61.40 -43.17 -25.08
N ALA A 168 61.49 -42.44 -23.95
CA ALA A 168 60.93 -42.88 -22.67
C ALA A 168 59.40 -43.06 -22.70
N THR A 169 58.72 -42.32 -23.58
CA THR A 169 57.25 -42.33 -23.72
C THR A 169 56.78 -43.16 -24.91
N SER A 170 57.68 -43.82 -25.64
CA SER A 170 57.32 -44.63 -26.81
C SER A 170 56.24 -45.67 -26.47
N THR A 171 55.11 -45.59 -27.17
CA THR A 171 54.05 -46.60 -27.11
C THR A 171 54.42 -47.82 -27.94
N ILE A 172 53.72 -48.94 -27.73
CA ILE A 172 53.91 -50.16 -28.53
C ILE A 172 53.71 -49.87 -30.04
N GLU A 173 52.72 -49.03 -30.39
CA GLU A 173 52.48 -48.66 -31.79
C GLU A 173 53.62 -47.79 -32.36
N GLN A 174 54.17 -46.85 -31.59
CA GLN A 174 55.32 -46.08 -32.04
C GLN A 174 56.57 -46.95 -32.24
N ILE A 175 56.80 -47.93 -31.36
CA ILE A 175 57.89 -48.91 -31.51
C ILE A 175 57.71 -49.70 -32.82
N LYS A 176 56.48 -50.14 -33.09
CA LYS A 176 56.12 -50.86 -34.33
C LYS A 176 56.43 -50.05 -35.58
N ASP A 177 56.03 -48.77 -35.60
CA ASP A 177 56.24 -47.88 -36.74
C ASP A 177 57.72 -47.59 -36.98
N ILE A 178 58.49 -47.37 -35.91
CA ILE A 178 59.93 -47.17 -35.98
C ILE A 178 60.61 -48.39 -36.63
N ILE A 179 60.24 -49.61 -36.24
CA ILE A 179 60.81 -50.84 -36.82
C ILE A 179 60.39 -50.99 -38.29
N LYS A 180 59.11 -50.77 -38.62
CA LYS A 180 58.60 -50.85 -40.01
C LYS A 180 59.24 -49.83 -40.95
N SER A 181 59.67 -48.68 -40.44
CA SER A 181 60.31 -47.63 -41.26
C SER A 181 61.62 -48.07 -41.92
N LYS A 182 62.27 -49.14 -41.43
CA LYS A 182 63.55 -49.64 -41.94
C LYS A 182 63.36 -50.69 -43.03
N SER A 183 62.95 -50.23 -44.22
CA SER A 183 62.69 -51.09 -45.39
C SER A 183 63.91 -51.89 -45.90
N ASN A 184 65.12 -51.51 -45.47
CA ASN A 184 66.36 -52.21 -45.83
C ASN A 184 66.63 -53.46 -44.98
N LEU A 185 65.76 -53.78 -44.01
CA LEU A 185 65.85 -54.97 -43.17
C LEU A 185 64.83 -56.02 -43.65
N ASN A 186 65.23 -57.30 -43.64
CA ASN A 186 64.35 -58.42 -44.02
C ASN A 186 63.29 -58.67 -42.92
N LEU A 187 62.32 -57.76 -42.80
CA LEU A 187 61.32 -57.73 -41.74
C LEU A 187 60.14 -58.66 -42.01
N ASP A 188 59.88 -59.57 -41.06
CA ASP A 188 58.65 -60.36 -40.98
C ASP A 188 57.58 -59.58 -40.17
N SER A 189 56.67 -58.95 -40.89
CA SER A 189 55.63 -58.10 -40.27
C SER A 189 54.67 -58.89 -39.37
N ALA A 190 54.41 -60.17 -39.66
CA ALA A 190 53.52 -60.99 -38.84
C ALA A 190 54.18 -61.35 -37.50
N LYS A 191 55.48 -61.66 -37.51
CA LYS A 191 56.24 -61.89 -36.27
C LYS A 191 56.39 -60.62 -35.45
N LEU A 192 56.57 -59.47 -36.09
CA LEU A 192 56.58 -58.17 -35.39
C LEU A 192 55.28 -57.94 -34.63
N GLU A 193 54.14 -58.16 -35.27
CA GLU A 193 52.82 -57.99 -34.65
C GLU A 193 52.62 -58.95 -33.47
N ASN A 194 52.99 -60.22 -33.64
CA ASN A 194 52.88 -61.23 -32.59
C ASN A 194 53.78 -60.93 -31.38
N SER A 195 55.00 -60.45 -31.62
CA SER A 195 55.92 -60.05 -30.55
C SER A 195 55.36 -58.86 -29.76
N LEU A 196 54.90 -57.82 -30.46
CA LEU A 196 54.42 -56.59 -29.82
C LEU A 196 53.06 -56.73 -29.13
N SER A 197 52.16 -57.59 -29.65
CA SER A 197 50.87 -57.88 -28.99
C SER A 197 51.01 -58.62 -27.66
N SER A 198 52.10 -59.37 -27.48
CA SER A 198 52.42 -60.06 -26.22
C SER A 198 53.47 -59.33 -25.37
N ALA A 199 53.96 -58.17 -25.86
CA ALA A 199 54.98 -57.39 -25.20
C ALA A 199 54.46 -56.78 -23.90
N SER A 200 55.24 -56.92 -22.83
CA SER A 200 54.90 -56.40 -21.52
C SER A 200 56.13 -55.84 -20.84
N LYS A 201 56.04 -54.58 -20.41
CA LYS A 201 57.09 -53.94 -19.60
C LYS A 201 57.34 -54.72 -18.31
N ILE A 202 56.28 -55.26 -17.69
CA ILE A 202 56.36 -56.09 -16.48
C ILE A 202 57.25 -57.32 -16.74
N LYS A 203 57.01 -58.03 -17.85
CA LYS A 203 57.80 -59.21 -18.23
C LYS A 203 59.26 -58.87 -18.53
N VAL A 204 59.50 -57.77 -19.25
CA VAL A 204 60.87 -57.30 -19.56
C VAL A 204 61.61 -56.98 -18.26
N ILE A 205 61.03 -56.13 -17.40
CA ILE A 205 61.61 -55.75 -16.12
C ILE A 205 61.87 -56.98 -15.23
N SER A 206 60.91 -57.91 -15.16
CA SER A 206 61.06 -59.16 -14.41
C SER A 206 62.25 -60.00 -14.90
N LYS A 207 62.39 -60.20 -16.22
CA LYS A 207 63.50 -60.98 -16.81
C LYS A 207 64.88 -60.35 -16.60
N ILE A 208 64.96 -59.02 -16.58
CA ILE A 208 66.23 -58.30 -16.39
C ILE A 208 66.62 -58.26 -14.90
N THR A 209 65.69 -57.87 -14.03
CA THR A 209 65.97 -57.65 -12.60
C THR A 209 65.98 -58.93 -11.78
N GLY A 210 65.33 -60.00 -12.26
CA GLY A 210 65.10 -61.23 -11.49
C GLY A 210 63.96 -61.15 -10.48
N LYS A 211 63.23 -60.01 -10.40
CA LYS A 211 62.02 -59.89 -9.57
C LYS A 211 60.86 -60.64 -10.20
N SER A 212 59.93 -61.16 -9.38
CA SER A 212 58.70 -61.78 -9.89
C SER A 212 57.79 -60.76 -10.59
N GLU A 213 56.99 -61.18 -11.57
CA GLU A 213 56.02 -60.30 -12.25
C GLU A 213 55.07 -59.61 -11.26
N LYS A 214 54.65 -60.31 -10.18
CA LYS A 214 53.81 -59.74 -9.11
C LYS A 214 54.51 -58.60 -8.35
N GLN A 215 55.78 -58.78 -7.99
CA GLN A 215 56.56 -57.73 -7.32
C GLN A 215 56.76 -56.50 -8.22
N VAL A 216 56.90 -56.72 -9.53
CA VAL A 216 56.97 -55.64 -10.51
C VAL A 216 55.61 -54.94 -10.64
N GLU A 217 54.52 -55.68 -10.74
CA GLU A 217 53.16 -55.15 -10.83
C GLU A 217 52.78 -54.32 -9.58
N GLU A 218 53.08 -54.81 -8.39
CA GLU A 218 52.86 -54.09 -7.12
C GLU A 218 53.66 -52.79 -7.05
N ALA A 219 54.92 -52.79 -7.50
CA ALA A 219 55.77 -51.60 -7.53
C ALA A 219 55.29 -50.53 -8.54
N LEU A 220 54.44 -50.91 -9.50
CA LEU A 220 53.88 -50.01 -10.52
C LEU A 220 52.48 -49.47 -10.17
N LYS A 221 51.89 -49.84 -9.03
CA LYS A 221 50.55 -49.36 -8.60
C LYS A 221 50.57 -47.90 -8.12
N PRO A 222 49.52 -47.09 -8.37
CA PRO A 222 49.34 -45.78 -7.75
C PRO A 222 49.12 -45.89 -6.23
N LYS A 223 49.58 -44.89 -5.45
CA LYS A 223 49.38 -44.83 -4.00
C LYS A 223 47.94 -44.44 -3.65
N GLU A 224 47.34 -45.08 -2.63
CA GLU A 224 45.96 -44.80 -2.17
C GLU A 224 45.85 -43.39 -1.52
N PRO A 225 44.69 -42.70 -1.66
CA PRO A 225 44.42 -41.42 -1.00
C PRO A 225 44.42 -41.52 0.54
N GLU A 226 45.10 -40.60 1.21
CA GLU A 226 44.99 -40.40 2.67
C GLU A 226 44.40 -39.02 3.00
N THR A 227 43.77 -38.90 4.19
CA THR A 227 43.35 -37.62 4.77
C THR A 227 44.41 -37.11 5.73
N LEU A 228 44.94 -35.91 5.46
CA LEU A 228 45.97 -35.27 6.28
C LEU A 228 45.36 -34.13 7.12
N LYS A 229 45.51 -34.21 8.45
CA LYS A 229 45.18 -33.10 9.36
C LYS A 229 46.31 -32.07 9.38
N VAL A 230 46.00 -30.82 9.06
CA VAL A 230 47.00 -29.75 8.86
C VAL A 230 46.50 -28.39 9.33
N SER A 231 47.42 -27.49 9.67
CA SER A 231 47.14 -26.05 9.81
C SER A 231 46.97 -25.39 8.42
N VAL A 232 46.47 -24.16 8.36
CA VAL A 232 46.31 -23.42 7.10
C VAL A 232 47.66 -23.24 6.40
N ALA A 233 48.69 -22.81 7.13
CA ALA A 233 50.03 -22.63 6.55
C ALA A 233 50.57 -23.93 5.94
N LYS A 234 50.39 -25.06 6.64
CA LYS A 234 50.83 -26.37 6.18
C LYS A 234 50.00 -26.88 5.01
N PHE A 235 48.69 -26.62 4.98
CA PHE A 235 47.84 -26.94 3.83
C PHE A 235 48.34 -26.28 2.55
N ILE A 236 48.67 -24.99 2.60
CA ILE A 236 49.14 -24.25 1.42
C ILE A 236 50.42 -24.85 0.84
N GLU A 237 51.35 -25.26 1.71
CA GLU A 237 52.61 -25.91 1.32
C GLU A 237 52.39 -27.35 0.81
N GLU A 238 51.64 -28.18 1.54
CA GLU A 238 51.50 -29.61 1.26
C GLU A 238 50.59 -29.90 0.06
N SER A 239 49.58 -29.07 -0.18
CA SER A 239 48.57 -29.27 -1.23
C SER A 239 49.13 -29.14 -2.66
N VAL A 240 50.31 -28.57 -2.83
CA VAL A 240 50.96 -28.44 -4.16
C VAL A 240 52.01 -29.52 -4.42
N LYS A 241 52.38 -30.32 -3.42
CA LYS A 241 53.42 -31.34 -3.56
C LYS A 241 52.92 -32.53 -4.38
N PRO A 242 53.68 -33.04 -5.37
CA PRO A 242 53.25 -34.15 -6.23
C PRO A 242 52.87 -35.42 -5.46
N GLU A 243 53.54 -35.71 -4.34
CA GLU A 243 53.25 -36.85 -3.47
C GLU A 243 51.86 -36.80 -2.82
N ASN A 244 51.26 -35.61 -2.73
CA ASN A 244 49.92 -35.36 -2.16
C ASN A 244 48.86 -35.11 -3.24
N ALA A 245 49.14 -35.41 -4.52
CA ALA A 245 48.21 -35.14 -5.62
C ALA A 245 46.82 -35.76 -5.40
N ASN A 246 46.76 -36.93 -4.76
CA ASN A 246 45.52 -37.68 -4.52
C ASN A 246 44.99 -37.56 -3.07
N ASN A 247 45.70 -36.86 -2.17
CA ASN A 247 45.31 -36.76 -0.76
C ASN A 247 44.23 -35.69 -0.52
N LYS A 248 43.46 -35.88 0.55
CA LYS A 248 42.51 -34.89 1.08
C LYS A 248 43.05 -34.26 2.36
N PHE A 249 42.59 -33.07 2.70
CA PHE A 249 43.07 -32.31 3.84
C PHE A 249 41.94 -31.91 4.78
N ALA A 250 42.13 -32.18 6.07
CA ALA A 250 41.31 -31.66 7.16
C ALA A 250 42.07 -30.48 7.80
N ILE A 251 41.57 -29.27 7.58
CA ILE A 251 42.19 -28.03 8.03
C ILE A 251 41.69 -27.70 9.43
N GLU A 252 42.61 -27.57 10.39
CA GLU A 252 42.33 -27.13 11.76
C GLU A 252 43.31 -26.04 12.17
N ASP A 253 42.82 -24.81 12.38
CA ASP A 253 43.64 -23.63 12.70
C ASP A 253 42.79 -22.55 13.39
N THR A 254 43.37 -21.40 13.75
CA THR A 254 42.64 -20.25 14.31
C THR A 254 41.70 -19.62 13.27
N THR A 255 40.60 -18.98 13.72
CA THR A 255 39.63 -18.36 12.80
C THR A 255 40.29 -17.31 11.92
N LYS A 256 41.19 -16.52 12.52
CA LYS A 256 41.97 -15.50 11.82
C LYS A 256 42.82 -16.09 10.70
N ALA A 257 43.54 -17.20 10.95
CA ALA A 257 44.37 -17.84 9.94
C ALA A 257 43.54 -18.38 8.77
N ILE A 258 42.35 -18.92 9.06
CA ILE A 258 41.39 -19.38 8.04
C ILE A 258 40.90 -18.19 7.20
N ASN A 259 40.41 -17.12 7.85
CA ASN A 259 39.89 -15.93 7.17
C ASN A 259 40.96 -15.23 6.31
N ASP A 260 42.18 -15.03 6.84
CA ASP A 260 43.29 -14.36 6.13
C ASP A 260 43.69 -15.08 4.83
N LYS A 261 43.43 -16.39 4.75
CA LYS A 261 43.84 -17.27 3.65
C LYS A 261 42.67 -17.98 2.97
N ILE A 262 41.45 -17.50 3.17
CA ILE A 262 40.25 -18.19 2.70
C ILE A 262 40.22 -18.35 1.18
N ALA A 263 40.72 -17.36 0.43
CA ALA A 263 40.82 -17.44 -1.03
C ALA A 263 41.77 -18.58 -1.49
N ASP A 264 42.91 -18.73 -0.81
CA ASP A 264 43.90 -19.78 -1.12
C ASP A 264 43.35 -21.18 -0.76
N ILE A 265 42.56 -21.26 0.31
CA ILE A 265 41.83 -22.47 0.73
C ILE A 265 40.78 -22.86 -0.32
N VAL A 266 39.91 -21.91 -0.68
CA VAL A 266 38.82 -22.11 -1.66
C VAL A 266 39.35 -22.48 -3.04
N ALA A 267 40.49 -21.93 -3.48
CA ALA A 267 41.11 -22.25 -4.76
C ALA A 267 41.47 -23.74 -4.92
N LYS A 268 41.55 -24.46 -3.80
CA LYS A 268 41.90 -25.89 -3.71
C LYS A 268 40.79 -26.69 -3.01
N ALA A 269 39.53 -26.25 -3.13
CA ALA A 269 38.38 -26.86 -2.45
C ALA A 269 38.19 -28.36 -2.77
N ASP A 270 38.63 -28.81 -3.95
CA ASP A 270 38.65 -30.20 -4.35
C ASP A 270 39.61 -31.06 -3.51
N LYS A 271 40.60 -30.46 -2.83
CA LYS A 271 41.52 -31.17 -1.94
C LYS A 271 41.08 -31.15 -0.48
N ILE A 272 40.00 -30.45 -0.14
CA ILE A 272 39.56 -30.27 1.24
C ILE A 272 38.53 -31.34 1.60
N GLU A 273 38.67 -31.90 2.79
CA GLU A 273 37.65 -32.75 3.43
C GLU A 273 36.87 -31.99 4.50
N SER A 274 37.57 -31.24 5.35
CA SER A 274 36.92 -30.43 6.39
C SER A 274 37.74 -29.20 6.75
N ILE A 275 37.06 -28.19 7.28
CA ILE A 275 37.60 -26.95 7.84
C ILE A 275 36.95 -26.78 9.21
N LYS A 276 37.80 -26.69 10.22
CA LYS A 276 37.41 -26.44 11.60
C LYS A 276 38.29 -25.33 12.17
N SER A 277 37.67 -24.32 12.76
CA SER A 277 38.40 -23.38 13.59
C SER A 277 38.65 -23.97 14.98
N SER A 278 39.83 -23.71 15.52
CA SER A 278 40.28 -24.06 16.87
C SER A 278 39.84 -23.04 17.93
N ASP A 279 39.29 -21.90 17.50
CA ASP A 279 38.70 -20.86 18.34
C ASP A 279 37.39 -20.36 17.73
N ASP A 280 36.54 -19.73 18.56
CA ASP A 280 35.31 -19.06 18.11
C ASP A 280 35.41 -17.55 18.31
N SER A 281 36.59 -16.99 18.01
CA SER A 281 36.89 -15.56 18.24
C SER A 281 36.10 -14.62 17.31
N GLU A 282 35.76 -15.09 16.12
CA GLU A 282 34.89 -14.42 15.15
C GLU A 282 34.22 -15.45 14.23
N ALA A 283 33.37 -15.01 13.30
CA ALA A 283 32.82 -15.88 12.28
C ALA A 283 33.84 -16.18 11.16
N ILE A 284 33.78 -17.38 10.59
CA ILE A 284 34.44 -17.68 9.31
C ILE A 284 33.67 -16.93 8.21
N LYS A 285 34.34 -16.00 7.53
CA LYS A 285 33.73 -15.09 6.55
C LYS A 285 33.93 -15.62 5.15
N LEU A 286 32.83 -15.89 4.46
CA LEU A 286 32.82 -16.43 3.10
C LEU A 286 31.98 -15.53 2.21
N THR A 287 32.38 -15.31 0.97
CA THR A 287 31.42 -14.86 -0.05
C THR A 287 30.52 -16.03 -0.45
N LYS A 288 29.34 -15.75 -1.01
CA LYS A 288 28.45 -16.75 -1.62
C LYS A 288 29.22 -17.71 -2.53
N GLU A 289 30.09 -17.17 -3.39
CA GLU A 289 30.85 -17.99 -4.34
C GLU A 289 31.84 -18.91 -3.64
N GLN A 290 32.47 -18.44 -2.56
CA GLN A 290 33.37 -19.24 -1.73
C GLN A 290 32.64 -20.34 -0.97
N PHE A 291 31.49 -20.02 -0.36
CA PHE A 291 30.65 -21.01 0.34
C PHE A 291 30.19 -22.12 -0.62
N ASN A 292 29.71 -21.75 -1.82
CA ASN A 292 29.26 -22.72 -2.82
C ASN A 292 30.39 -23.63 -3.34
N LYS A 293 31.63 -23.13 -3.42
CA LYS A 293 32.81 -23.95 -3.78
C LYS A 293 33.24 -24.89 -2.66
N LEU A 294 33.24 -24.40 -1.42
CA LEU A 294 33.61 -25.21 -0.26
C LEU A 294 32.55 -26.23 0.12
N THR A 295 31.27 -25.93 -0.13
CA THR A 295 30.10 -26.71 0.27
C THR A 295 29.95 -26.84 1.80
N ALA A 296 28.70 -26.93 2.27
CA ALA A 296 28.38 -26.86 3.71
C ALA A 296 28.91 -28.07 4.52
N ASP A 297 29.10 -29.21 3.87
CA ASP A 297 29.62 -30.46 4.45
C ASP A 297 31.09 -30.35 4.89
N LYS A 298 31.87 -29.47 4.25
CA LYS A 298 33.27 -29.25 4.62
C LYS A 298 33.42 -28.30 5.81
N LEU A 299 32.37 -27.59 6.22
CA LEU A 299 32.44 -26.63 7.31
C LEU A 299 31.97 -27.29 8.62
N SER A 300 32.77 -27.17 9.67
CA SER A 300 32.40 -27.64 11.01
C SER A 300 31.09 -27.01 11.48
N LYS A 301 30.24 -27.80 12.15
CA LYS A 301 29.02 -27.30 12.82
C LYS A 301 29.28 -26.52 14.10
N GLU A 302 30.51 -26.60 14.62
CA GLU A 302 30.89 -25.95 15.88
C GLU A 302 31.26 -24.49 15.69
N ASN A 303 31.55 -24.06 14.46
CA ASN A 303 32.02 -22.71 14.17
C ASN A 303 30.90 -21.85 13.58
N THR A 304 30.92 -20.57 13.92
CA THR A 304 30.00 -19.57 13.36
C THR A 304 30.43 -19.19 11.94
N ILE A 305 29.50 -19.20 10.99
CA ILE A 305 29.74 -18.86 9.58
C ILE A 305 28.97 -17.59 9.20
N GLU A 306 29.68 -16.62 8.62
CA GLU A 306 29.10 -15.43 7.99
C GLU A 306 29.23 -15.56 6.46
N VAL A 307 28.12 -15.49 5.74
CA VAL A 307 28.13 -15.50 4.27
C VAL A 307 27.75 -14.14 3.70
N SER A 308 28.64 -13.52 2.93
CA SER A 308 28.41 -12.23 2.28
C SER A 308 28.07 -12.36 0.79
N GLU A 309 27.64 -11.26 0.19
CA GLU A 309 27.33 -11.16 -1.23
C GLU A 309 26.13 -12.01 -1.70
N LEU A 310 25.17 -12.25 -0.82
CA LEU A 310 23.92 -12.89 -1.20
C LEU A 310 23.12 -12.00 -2.16
N GLU A 311 22.46 -12.64 -3.11
CA GLU A 311 21.50 -12.05 -4.02
C GLU A 311 20.08 -12.27 -3.49
N LYS A 312 19.11 -11.54 -4.04
CA LYS A 312 17.68 -11.70 -3.70
C LYS A 312 17.10 -13.11 -3.90
N THR A 313 17.77 -13.95 -4.70
CA THR A 313 17.35 -15.33 -4.98
C THR A 313 17.95 -16.36 -4.03
N ASP A 314 18.83 -15.97 -3.11
CA ASP A 314 19.63 -16.90 -2.30
C ASP A 314 18.96 -17.27 -0.96
N LYS A 315 17.64 -17.36 -0.97
CA LYS A 315 16.85 -17.70 0.22
C LYS A 315 17.27 -19.04 0.83
N GLU A 316 17.49 -20.06 0.00
CA GLU A 316 17.93 -21.40 0.45
C GLU A 316 19.28 -21.35 1.17
N LEU A 317 20.20 -20.50 0.69
CA LEU A 317 21.50 -20.31 1.32
C LEU A 317 21.37 -19.62 2.68
N ALA A 318 20.51 -18.61 2.80
CA ALA A 318 20.23 -17.94 4.07
C ALA A 318 19.56 -18.88 5.10
N LEU A 319 18.69 -19.78 4.63
CA LEU A 319 18.01 -20.80 5.46
C LEU A 319 18.91 -21.96 5.87
N ASN A 320 20.10 -22.10 5.25
CA ASN A 320 21.03 -23.18 5.54
C ASN A 320 21.42 -23.17 7.04
N ASP A 321 21.44 -24.36 7.65
CA ASP A 321 21.72 -24.57 9.07
C ASP A 321 23.17 -24.25 9.44
N LYS A 322 24.09 -24.32 8.47
CA LYS A 322 25.49 -23.92 8.63
C LYS A 322 25.73 -22.42 8.47
N VAL A 323 24.74 -21.64 8.07
CA VAL A 323 24.88 -20.19 7.91
C VAL A 323 24.26 -19.52 9.12
N ASP A 324 25.10 -18.94 9.98
CA ASP A 324 24.66 -18.25 11.20
C ASP A 324 24.27 -16.81 10.91
N THR A 325 25.06 -16.13 10.08
CA THR A 325 24.79 -14.74 9.68
C THR A 325 25.03 -14.54 8.18
N PHE A 326 24.34 -13.57 7.58
CA PHE A 326 24.55 -13.26 6.18
C PHE A 326 24.47 -11.77 5.86
N LYS A 327 25.09 -11.38 4.74
CA LYS A 327 25.06 -10.04 4.17
C LYS A 327 24.66 -10.09 2.70
N LEU A 328 23.62 -9.34 2.35
CA LEU A 328 23.18 -9.17 0.97
C LEU A 328 24.12 -8.20 0.23
N LYS A 329 24.24 -8.37 -1.09
CA LYS A 329 24.83 -7.32 -1.93
C LYS A 329 23.99 -6.05 -1.82
N LYS A 330 24.67 -4.90 -1.84
CA LYS A 330 24.03 -3.59 -1.71
C LYS A 330 22.89 -3.44 -2.73
N GLY A 331 21.69 -3.12 -2.25
CA GLY A 331 20.49 -2.92 -3.06
C GLY A 331 19.61 -4.17 -3.24
N ASN A 332 20.04 -5.33 -2.75
CA ASN A 332 19.20 -6.53 -2.71
C ASN A 332 18.41 -6.65 -1.40
N LEU A 333 17.25 -7.29 -1.52
CA LEU A 333 16.39 -7.70 -0.42
C LEU A 333 16.00 -9.17 -0.60
N LEU A 334 15.88 -9.91 0.48
CA LEU A 334 15.26 -11.23 0.46
C LEU A 334 13.75 -11.09 0.62
N GLU A 335 13.01 -11.56 -0.38
CA GLU A 335 11.55 -11.71 -0.29
C GLU A 335 11.22 -12.93 0.58
N VAL A 336 10.56 -12.73 1.72
CA VAL A 336 10.28 -13.77 2.71
C VAL A 336 8.83 -13.72 3.19
N SER A 337 8.26 -14.88 3.51
CA SER A 337 6.99 -14.96 4.26
C SER A 337 7.19 -14.60 5.74
N VAL A 338 6.10 -14.44 6.50
CA VAL A 338 6.18 -14.21 7.96
C VAL A 338 6.88 -15.38 8.66
N GLU A 339 6.61 -16.62 8.25
CA GLU A 339 7.25 -17.80 8.83
C GLU A 339 8.75 -17.86 8.51
N GLU A 340 9.14 -17.51 7.29
CA GLU A 340 10.55 -17.47 6.88
C GLU A 340 11.30 -16.34 7.58
N PHE A 341 10.67 -15.16 7.73
CA PHE A 341 11.24 -14.05 8.49
C PHE A 341 11.55 -14.45 9.93
N GLU A 342 10.66 -15.17 10.61
CA GLU A 342 10.90 -15.66 11.96
C GLU A 342 12.14 -16.57 12.07
N LYS A 343 12.46 -17.34 11.03
CA LYS A 343 13.66 -18.20 10.98
C LYS A 343 14.95 -17.44 10.64
N LEU A 344 14.82 -16.27 10.00
CA LEU A 344 15.95 -15.53 9.42
C LEU A 344 16.27 -14.20 10.13
N LYS A 345 15.34 -13.67 10.93
CA LYS A 345 15.47 -12.35 11.56
C LYS A 345 16.75 -12.21 12.40
N ASP A 346 17.24 -13.29 13.01
CA ASP A 346 18.44 -13.23 13.85
C ASP A 346 19.74 -13.44 13.05
N LYS A 347 19.63 -13.79 11.76
CA LYS A 347 20.77 -14.03 10.87
C LYS A 347 21.15 -12.82 10.01
N ALA A 348 20.29 -11.81 9.90
CA ALA A 348 20.44 -10.71 8.96
C ALA A 348 20.58 -9.35 9.66
N GLY A 349 21.20 -8.39 8.96
CA GLY A 349 21.24 -6.99 9.39
C GLY A 349 20.01 -6.18 9.00
N ASP A 350 20.05 -4.88 9.26
CA ASP A 350 18.98 -3.93 8.93
C ASP A 350 18.68 -3.87 7.42
N ASN A 351 17.41 -3.62 7.09
CA ASN A 351 16.88 -3.52 5.72
C ASN A 351 17.30 -4.69 4.81
N SER A 352 17.24 -5.92 5.33
CA SER A 352 17.57 -7.13 4.58
C SER A 352 16.36 -7.78 3.91
N PHE A 353 15.14 -7.49 4.38
CA PHE A 353 13.94 -8.24 3.99
C PHE A 353 12.88 -7.38 3.28
N MET A 354 12.24 -8.00 2.28
CA MET A 354 10.91 -7.65 1.80
C MET A 354 9.96 -8.73 2.34
N LEU A 355 9.04 -8.37 3.23
CA LEU A 355 8.08 -9.31 3.79
C LEU A 355 6.86 -9.39 2.85
N LYS A 356 6.54 -10.57 2.35
CA LYS A 356 5.39 -10.80 1.47
C LYS A 356 4.55 -11.96 1.96
N ASP A 357 3.35 -11.69 2.43
CA ASP A 357 2.45 -12.70 2.98
C ASP A 357 0.98 -12.24 2.96
N THR A 358 0.06 -13.13 3.30
CA THR A 358 -1.37 -12.81 3.40
C THR A 358 -1.67 -11.86 4.55
N ALA A 359 -2.74 -11.07 4.44
CA ALA A 359 -3.18 -10.17 5.50
C ALA A 359 -3.38 -10.89 6.84
N ALA A 360 -3.87 -12.14 6.81
CA ALA A 360 -4.10 -12.96 8.00
C ALA A 360 -2.79 -13.30 8.73
N ASN A 361 -1.77 -13.73 8.00
CA ASN A 361 -0.47 -14.10 8.57
C ASN A 361 0.27 -12.87 9.13
N ILE A 362 0.23 -11.75 8.39
CA ILE A 362 0.80 -10.48 8.86
C ILE A 362 0.09 -10.03 10.14
N LYS A 363 -1.26 -10.06 10.18
CA LYS A 363 -2.03 -9.65 11.37
C LYS A 363 -1.69 -10.49 12.59
N ALA A 364 -1.56 -11.80 12.43
CA ALA A 364 -1.26 -12.72 13.52
C ALA A 364 0.08 -12.42 14.22
N LYS A 365 1.04 -11.84 13.48
CA LYS A 365 2.40 -11.55 13.95
C LYS A 365 2.76 -10.07 13.94
N LEU A 366 1.78 -9.19 13.74
CA LEU A 366 2.02 -7.75 13.52
C LEU A 366 2.78 -7.09 14.67
N ALA A 367 2.50 -7.46 15.93
CA ALA A 367 3.20 -6.92 17.09
C ALA A 367 4.69 -7.30 17.11
N GLU A 368 5.03 -8.53 16.70
CA GLU A 368 6.40 -9.01 16.61
C GLU A 368 7.13 -8.33 15.43
N ILE A 369 6.46 -8.25 14.27
CA ILE A 369 6.95 -7.57 13.06
C ILE A 369 7.22 -6.08 13.33
N ALA A 370 6.31 -5.41 14.03
CA ALA A 370 6.37 -3.98 14.33
C ALA A 370 7.29 -3.62 15.52
N SER A 371 7.93 -4.59 16.16
CA SER A 371 8.92 -4.32 17.20
C SER A 371 10.10 -3.51 16.63
N VAL A 372 10.73 -2.67 17.45
CA VAL A 372 11.83 -1.78 17.00
C VAL A 372 12.95 -2.56 16.32
N GLU A 373 13.31 -3.73 16.87
CA GLU A 373 14.35 -4.59 16.34
C GLU A 373 13.95 -5.19 14.97
N ASN A 374 12.77 -5.80 14.86
CA ASN A 374 12.36 -6.46 13.63
C ASN A 374 12.02 -5.46 12.52
N LYS A 375 11.40 -4.32 12.86
CA LYS A 375 11.12 -3.23 11.92
C LYS A 375 12.39 -2.70 11.25
N ALA A 376 13.52 -2.68 11.95
CA ALA A 376 14.80 -2.23 11.39
C ALA A 376 15.33 -3.18 10.30
N LYS A 377 15.06 -4.48 10.44
CA LYS A 377 15.45 -5.54 9.50
C LYS A 377 14.58 -5.59 8.24
N ILE A 378 13.35 -5.10 8.31
CA ILE A 378 12.38 -5.11 7.21
C ILE A 378 12.43 -3.78 6.46
N GLN A 379 12.69 -3.82 5.15
CA GLN A 379 12.63 -2.62 4.31
C GLN A 379 11.21 -2.35 3.83
N ASN A 380 10.50 -3.39 3.37
CA ASN A 380 9.17 -3.30 2.76
C ASN A 380 8.27 -4.46 3.21
N ILE A 381 6.96 -4.24 3.22
CA ILE A 381 5.91 -5.23 3.47
C ILE A 381 4.91 -5.18 2.29
N ASP A 382 4.44 -6.33 1.84
CA ASP A 382 3.47 -6.49 0.73
C ASP A 382 2.40 -7.52 1.15
N ILE A 383 1.12 -7.13 1.07
CA ILE A 383 -0.02 -8.00 1.39
C ILE A 383 -0.40 -8.82 0.14
N SER A 384 0.08 -10.05 0.06
CA SER A 384 0.02 -10.85 -1.18
C SER A 384 -1.40 -11.18 -1.66
N ASP A 385 -2.38 -11.23 -0.77
CA ASP A 385 -3.78 -11.50 -1.08
C ASP A 385 -4.61 -10.23 -1.34
N ASN A 386 -3.99 -9.03 -1.27
CA ASN A 386 -4.62 -7.72 -1.44
C ASN A 386 -5.83 -7.47 -0.52
N ASN A 387 -5.95 -8.25 0.56
CA ASN A 387 -7.04 -8.10 1.52
C ASN A 387 -6.80 -6.90 2.43
N ILE A 388 -7.89 -6.26 2.87
CA ILE A 388 -7.79 -5.12 3.79
C ILE A 388 -7.27 -5.59 5.15
N LEU A 389 -6.16 -5.02 5.60
CA LEU A 389 -5.57 -5.31 6.91
C LEU A 389 -6.18 -4.40 7.98
N GLU A 390 -6.92 -5.01 8.93
CA GLU A 390 -7.52 -4.28 10.06
C GLU A 390 -6.56 -4.18 11.25
N ILE A 391 -6.22 -2.94 11.64
CA ILE A 391 -5.24 -2.60 12.67
C ILE A 391 -5.66 -1.38 13.50
N THR A 392 -4.98 -1.13 14.61
CA THR A 392 -5.16 0.09 15.41
C THR A 392 -4.34 1.25 14.84
N LYS A 393 -4.68 2.48 15.22
CA LYS A 393 -3.89 3.65 14.83
C LYS A 393 -2.43 3.61 15.29
N GLU A 394 -2.15 3.03 16.45
CA GLU A 394 -0.79 2.94 16.98
C GLU A 394 0.03 1.90 16.21
N GLN A 395 -0.60 0.80 15.79
CA GLN A 395 0.02 -0.16 14.88
C GLN A 395 0.31 0.48 13.52
N TYR A 396 -0.63 1.26 12.96
CA TYR A 396 -0.41 1.95 11.70
C TYR A 396 0.72 2.99 11.79
N LYS A 397 0.80 3.78 12.87
CA LYS A 397 1.92 4.71 13.12
C LYS A 397 3.25 3.96 13.28
N ALA A 398 3.24 2.79 13.91
CA ALA A 398 4.44 2.02 14.17
C ALA A 398 5.04 1.39 12.91
N ILE A 399 4.23 0.89 11.96
CA ILE A 399 4.75 0.09 10.83
C ILE A 399 4.10 0.38 9.48
N GLY A 400 3.05 1.21 9.40
CA GLY A 400 2.28 1.45 8.19
C GLY A 400 3.06 2.08 7.03
N ASP A 401 4.19 2.73 7.32
CA ASP A 401 5.11 3.30 6.33
C ASP A 401 5.88 2.25 5.53
N LYS A 402 6.02 1.02 6.07
CA LYS A 402 6.74 -0.08 5.43
C LYS A 402 5.91 -0.82 4.39
N PHE A 403 4.58 -0.71 4.44
CA PHE A 403 3.67 -1.40 3.52
C PHE A 403 3.70 -0.79 2.12
N ALA A 404 3.37 -1.58 1.09
CA ALA A 404 3.30 -1.15 -0.29
C ALA A 404 2.20 -0.08 -0.51
N ASP A 405 2.20 0.59 -1.66
CA ASP A 405 1.29 1.72 -1.90
C ASP A 405 -0.14 1.31 -2.27
N ASP A 406 -0.27 0.13 -2.85
CA ASP A 406 -1.53 -0.54 -3.16
C ASP A 406 -2.19 -1.21 -1.96
N ASP A 407 -1.42 -1.56 -0.91
CA ASP A 407 -1.93 -2.11 0.34
C ASP A 407 -3.01 -1.22 0.98
N LYS A 408 -4.08 -1.87 1.50
CA LYS A 408 -5.23 -1.20 2.11
C LYS A 408 -5.45 -1.58 3.57
N PHE A 409 -5.83 -0.58 4.37
CA PHE A 409 -6.06 -0.72 5.80
C PHE A 409 -7.48 -0.36 6.21
N LYS A 410 -7.94 -1.07 7.24
CA LYS A 410 -9.04 -0.65 8.10
C LYS A 410 -8.48 -0.21 9.44
N ILE A 411 -8.52 1.08 9.74
CA ILE A 411 -7.89 1.61 10.96
C ILE A 411 -8.93 1.85 12.05
N THR A 412 -8.65 1.35 13.25
CA THR A 412 -9.53 1.49 14.42
C THR A 412 -8.93 2.41 15.48
N GLY A 413 -9.80 3.08 16.24
CA GLY A 413 -9.41 3.93 17.37
C GLY A 413 -8.89 5.32 16.99
N LEU A 414 -9.26 5.83 15.81
CA LEU A 414 -8.93 7.21 15.43
C LEU A 414 -9.61 8.22 16.37
N ASP A 415 -8.97 9.37 16.58
CA ASP A 415 -9.53 10.49 17.33
C ASP A 415 -9.68 11.76 16.47
N GLU A 416 -10.09 12.86 17.10
CA GLU A 416 -10.35 14.15 16.47
C GLU A 416 -9.16 14.72 15.68
N GLY A 417 -7.91 14.34 16.02
CA GLY A 417 -6.68 14.85 15.42
C GLY A 417 -6.08 13.97 14.31
N ASP A 418 -6.61 12.76 14.11
CA ASP A 418 -6.01 11.77 13.19
C ASP A 418 -6.49 11.93 11.72
N ILE A 419 -6.77 13.17 11.28
CA ILE A 419 -7.27 13.46 9.92
C ILE A 419 -6.30 13.03 8.81
N ASP A 420 -5.00 13.19 9.03
CA ASP A 420 -3.97 12.81 8.05
C ASP A 420 -3.90 11.30 7.85
N ILE A 421 -4.17 10.52 8.90
CA ILE A 421 -4.29 9.07 8.81
C ILE A 421 -5.52 8.72 7.98
N ALA A 422 -6.70 9.27 8.31
CA ALA A 422 -7.94 8.99 7.60
C ALA A 422 -7.86 9.34 6.09
N LYS A 423 -7.18 10.43 5.75
CA LYS A 423 -7.00 10.89 4.37
C LYS A 423 -5.99 10.07 3.57
N ASN A 424 -5.13 9.30 4.23
CA ASN A 424 -4.12 8.50 3.54
C ASN A 424 -4.77 7.54 2.52
N ASN A 425 -4.18 7.43 1.32
CA ASN A 425 -4.69 6.61 0.24
C ASN A 425 -4.64 5.10 0.53
N LYS A 426 -3.82 4.69 1.50
CA LYS A 426 -3.78 3.31 2.01
C LYS A 426 -4.96 3.03 2.95
N VAL A 427 -5.63 4.04 3.50
CA VAL A 427 -6.79 3.83 4.39
C VAL A 427 -8.06 3.72 3.57
N ALA A 428 -8.61 2.49 3.51
CA ALA A 428 -9.86 2.20 2.84
C ALA A 428 -11.05 2.44 3.77
N GLU A 429 -10.95 2.00 5.02
CA GLU A 429 -11.97 2.19 6.04
C GLU A 429 -11.36 2.67 7.36
N PHE A 430 -12.13 3.39 8.16
CA PHE A 430 -11.72 3.68 9.54
C PHE A 430 -12.89 3.72 10.52
N ARG A 431 -12.56 3.49 11.78
CA ARG A 431 -13.46 3.61 12.94
C ARG A 431 -12.85 4.55 13.97
N MET A 432 -13.69 5.45 14.47
CA MET A 432 -13.33 6.34 15.56
C MET A 432 -13.26 5.56 16.88
N GLN A 433 -12.53 6.11 17.84
CA GLN A 433 -12.68 5.76 19.24
C GLN A 433 -14.11 6.08 19.70
N GLU A 434 -14.66 5.25 20.60
CA GLU A 434 -16.02 5.40 21.10
C GLU A 434 -16.28 6.82 21.63
N GLY A 435 -17.41 7.40 21.21
CA GLY A 435 -17.82 8.76 21.59
C GLY A 435 -17.12 9.90 20.84
N LYS A 436 -16.07 9.63 20.06
CA LYS A 436 -15.32 10.62 19.28
C LYS A 436 -15.87 10.81 17.87
N THR A 437 -15.59 11.96 17.29
CA THR A 437 -15.87 12.31 15.89
C THR A 437 -14.62 12.89 15.24
N LEU A 438 -14.53 12.79 13.92
CA LEU A 438 -13.44 13.40 13.17
C LEU A 438 -13.86 14.80 12.72
N ASN A 439 -13.09 15.82 13.12
CA ASN A 439 -13.30 17.18 12.66
C ASN A 439 -12.81 17.31 11.21
N VAL A 440 -13.71 17.73 10.31
CA VAL A 440 -13.41 17.83 8.88
C VAL A 440 -13.94 19.13 8.29
N THR A 441 -13.21 19.70 7.33
CA THR A 441 -13.77 20.69 6.40
C THR A 441 -14.66 19.99 5.37
N ILE A 442 -15.48 20.75 4.65
CA ILE A 442 -16.34 20.19 3.59
C ILE A 442 -15.46 19.54 2.50
N ALA A 443 -14.36 20.17 2.12
CA ALA A 443 -13.43 19.61 1.15
C ALA A 443 -12.80 18.29 1.62
N GLN A 444 -12.49 18.18 2.92
CA GLN A 444 -11.97 16.93 3.50
C GLN A 444 -13.05 15.84 3.55
N LEU A 445 -14.30 16.19 3.86
CA LEU A 445 -15.41 15.24 3.84
C LEU A 445 -15.59 14.58 2.47
N GLU A 446 -15.45 15.35 1.38
CA GLU A 446 -15.53 14.82 0.01
C GLU A 446 -14.42 13.81 -0.29
N ILE A 447 -13.21 14.00 0.26
CA ILE A 447 -12.09 13.06 0.13
C ILE A 447 -12.36 11.78 0.94
N LEU A 448 -13.01 11.92 2.10
CA LEU A 448 -13.28 10.82 3.04
C LEU A 448 -14.59 10.08 2.75
N LYS A 449 -15.30 10.46 1.67
CA LYS A 449 -16.55 9.81 1.28
C LYS A 449 -16.35 8.31 1.15
N GLY A 450 -17.30 7.55 1.67
CA GLY A 450 -17.24 6.08 1.66
C GLY A 450 -16.34 5.43 2.73
N LYS A 451 -15.39 6.14 3.36
CA LYS A 451 -14.40 5.52 4.26
C LYS A 451 -14.87 5.26 5.71
N ALA A 452 -15.94 5.90 6.14
CA ALA A 452 -16.40 5.87 7.53
C ALA A 452 -17.85 5.40 7.70
N GLU A 453 -18.17 4.94 8.91
CA GLU A 453 -19.51 4.58 9.37
C GLU A 453 -20.36 5.84 9.68
N ASP A 454 -21.65 5.64 9.95
CA ASP A 454 -22.61 6.72 10.24
C ASP A 454 -22.22 7.49 11.53
N GLY A 455 -22.49 8.79 11.56
CA GLY A 455 -22.20 9.66 12.71
C GLY A 455 -20.72 9.93 13.00
N THR A 456 -19.81 9.60 12.09
CA THR A 456 -18.36 9.75 12.27
C THR A 456 -17.86 11.20 12.23
N PHE A 457 -18.46 12.06 11.40
CA PHE A 457 -17.90 13.38 11.08
C PHE A 457 -18.51 14.53 11.89
N SER A 458 -17.68 15.47 12.29
CA SER A 458 -18.07 16.82 12.72
C SER A 458 -17.55 17.82 11.70
N VAL A 459 -18.45 18.43 10.94
CA VAL A 459 -18.07 19.39 9.90
C VAL A 459 -17.81 20.75 10.55
N LEU A 460 -16.63 21.31 10.29
CA LEU A 460 -16.20 22.61 10.80
C LEU A 460 -15.57 23.40 9.64
N ASP A 461 -16.25 24.42 9.15
CA ASP A 461 -15.81 25.20 8.00
C ASP A 461 -16.21 26.68 8.07
N GLY A 462 -15.65 27.53 7.21
CA GLY A 462 -16.06 28.93 7.10
C GLY A 462 -17.46 29.06 6.50
N ALA A 463 -18.23 30.09 6.89
CA ALA A 463 -19.60 30.29 6.40
C ALA A 463 -19.63 30.44 4.87
N ALA A 464 -18.62 31.09 4.30
CA ALA A 464 -18.46 31.26 2.85
C ALA A 464 -18.29 29.94 2.08
N ASN A 465 -17.86 28.86 2.74
CA ASN A 465 -17.67 27.56 2.11
C ASN A 465 -18.96 26.75 2.00
N PHE A 466 -20.05 27.18 2.64
CA PHE A 466 -21.39 26.60 2.53
C PHE A 466 -22.12 27.08 1.26
N THR A 467 -21.50 26.86 0.10
CA THR A 467 -22.09 27.09 -1.22
C THR A 467 -23.16 26.05 -1.57
N SER A 468 -23.96 26.29 -2.60
CA SER A 468 -24.99 25.34 -3.04
C SER A 468 -24.44 23.95 -3.38
N SER A 469 -23.24 23.87 -3.97
CA SER A 469 -22.59 22.58 -4.27
C SER A 469 -22.10 21.87 -3.02
N SER A 470 -21.52 22.61 -2.07
CA SER A 470 -21.06 22.04 -0.79
C SER A 470 -22.22 21.49 0.05
N LEU A 471 -23.37 22.17 0.03
CA LEU A 471 -24.57 21.73 0.73
C LEU A 471 -25.10 20.42 0.14
N GLN A 472 -25.02 20.24 -1.19
CA GLN A 472 -25.36 18.97 -1.83
C GLN A 472 -24.41 17.83 -1.41
N THR A 473 -23.11 18.11 -1.28
CA THR A 473 -22.13 17.15 -0.71
C THR A 473 -22.49 16.77 0.72
N LEU A 474 -22.85 17.75 1.56
CA LEU A 474 -23.27 17.51 2.94
C LEU A 474 -24.54 16.66 3.02
N GLU A 475 -25.53 16.94 2.17
CA GLU A 475 -26.79 16.20 2.10
C GLU A 475 -26.55 14.73 1.72
N THR A 476 -25.71 14.49 0.71
CA THR A 476 -25.35 13.13 0.26
C THR A 476 -24.65 12.32 1.36
N ASN A 477 -23.93 13.00 2.26
CA ASN A 477 -23.18 12.38 3.34
C ASN A 477 -23.84 12.53 4.73
N ILE A 478 -25.10 12.98 4.80
CA ILE A 478 -25.71 13.46 6.04
C ILE A 478 -25.78 12.41 7.17
N LYS A 479 -25.89 11.12 6.81
CA LYS A 479 -25.87 10.01 7.77
C LYS A 479 -24.52 9.88 8.48
N LYS A 480 -23.43 10.18 7.77
CA LYS A 480 -22.06 10.15 8.29
C LYS A 480 -21.74 11.39 9.13
N ILE A 481 -22.55 12.45 9.03
CA ILE A 481 -22.35 13.71 9.76
C ILE A 481 -23.13 13.67 11.07
N LYS A 482 -22.41 13.90 12.18
CA LYS A 482 -22.98 14.08 13.51
C LYS A 482 -23.41 15.53 13.73
N THR A 483 -22.54 16.48 13.39
CA THR A 483 -22.75 17.91 13.65
C THR A 483 -22.10 18.76 12.56
N ILE A 484 -22.70 19.92 12.27
CA ILE A 484 -22.19 20.94 11.36
C ILE A 484 -22.03 22.26 12.13
N LYS A 485 -20.87 22.89 12.03
CA LYS A 485 -20.53 24.15 12.69
C LYS A 485 -19.74 25.08 11.78
N THR A 486 -19.88 26.38 12.00
CA THR A 486 -18.95 27.36 11.45
C THR A 486 -17.72 27.51 12.33
N ASN A 487 -16.56 27.83 11.74
CA ASN A 487 -15.32 28.11 12.45
C ASN A 487 -15.12 29.60 12.78
N GLU A 488 -16.11 30.43 12.49
CA GLU A 488 -16.06 31.89 12.65
C GLU A 488 -16.61 32.33 14.02
N GLN A 489 -15.97 33.31 14.65
CA GLN A 489 -16.48 33.91 15.90
C GLN A 489 -17.80 34.66 15.66
N THR A 490 -17.83 35.47 14.61
CA THR A 490 -19.02 36.20 14.17
C THR A 490 -19.77 35.34 13.15
N LYS A 491 -20.61 34.43 13.64
CA LYS A 491 -21.38 33.51 12.79
C LYS A 491 -22.24 34.28 11.79
N GLN A 492 -21.84 34.24 10.52
CA GLN A 492 -22.60 34.77 9.38
C GLN A 492 -23.78 33.83 9.05
N GLU A 493 -24.80 34.36 8.39
CA GLU A 493 -25.92 33.53 7.95
C GLU A 493 -25.52 32.61 6.80
N ILE A 494 -25.72 31.31 6.97
CA ILE A 494 -25.58 30.32 5.90
C ILE A 494 -26.90 30.22 5.15
N THR A 495 -26.86 30.40 3.83
CA THR A 495 -28.04 30.27 2.98
C THR A 495 -28.24 28.81 2.60
N VAL A 496 -29.38 28.23 2.99
CA VAL A 496 -29.78 26.86 2.66
C VAL A 496 -31.12 26.87 1.94
N SER A 497 -31.30 26.03 0.93
CA SER A 497 -32.64 25.86 0.32
C SER A 497 -33.47 24.89 1.14
N LYS A 498 -34.78 24.89 0.91
CA LYS A 498 -35.69 23.93 1.56
C LYS A 498 -35.35 22.46 1.34
N LYS A 499 -34.62 22.12 0.28
CA LYS A 499 -34.16 20.73 0.05
C LYS A 499 -33.26 20.24 1.18
N PHE A 500 -32.52 21.16 1.82
CA PHE A 500 -31.67 20.86 2.96
C PHE A 500 -32.43 20.74 4.30
N ALA A 501 -33.77 20.87 4.30
CA ALA A 501 -34.63 20.87 5.50
C ALA A 501 -34.31 19.75 6.49
N ASN A 502 -34.19 18.52 5.99
CA ASN A 502 -33.98 17.33 6.82
C ASN A 502 -32.61 17.34 7.52
N ALA A 503 -31.66 18.11 7.00
CA ALA A 503 -30.30 18.21 7.49
C ALA A 503 -30.08 19.42 8.42
N ILE A 504 -31.04 20.35 8.51
CA ILE A 504 -30.99 21.53 9.39
C ILE A 504 -30.66 21.11 10.83
N ASN A 505 -31.30 20.07 11.36
CA ASN A 505 -31.07 19.60 12.74
C ASN A 505 -29.61 19.15 13.03
N LYS A 506 -28.76 18.98 12.01
CA LYS A 506 -27.33 18.68 12.20
C LYS A 506 -26.48 19.92 12.48
N PHE A 507 -26.95 21.12 12.12
CA PHE A 507 -26.26 22.36 12.50
C PHE A 507 -26.33 22.57 14.02
N ALA A 508 -25.26 23.09 14.62
CA ALA A 508 -25.31 23.47 16.03
C ALA A 508 -26.36 24.57 16.28
N ALA A 509 -26.98 24.57 17.47
CA ALA A 509 -28.15 25.40 17.77
C ALA A 509 -27.88 26.92 17.69
N ASP A 510 -26.63 27.32 17.81
CA ASP A 510 -26.15 28.70 17.75
C ASP A 510 -25.72 29.13 16.33
N GLU A 511 -25.76 28.25 15.34
CA GLU A 511 -25.59 28.60 13.92
C GLU A 511 -26.74 29.46 13.42
N LYS A 512 -26.48 30.30 12.41
CA LYS A 512 -27.49 31.18 11.81
C LYS A 512 -27.76 30.73 10.39
N LEU A 513 -28.99 30.30 10.13
CA LEU A 513 -29.42 29.82 8.82
C LEU A 513 -30.46 30.76 8.22
N LYS A 514 -30.28 31.06 6.94
CA LYS A 514 -31.28 31.65 6.07
C LYS A 514 -31.87 30.55 5.17
N VAL A 515 -33.13 30.20 5.37
CA VAL A 515 -33.81 29.19 4.55
C VAL A 515 -34.49 29.87 3.37
N THR A 516 -34.18 29.43 2.16
CA THR A 516 -34.75 29.95 0.91
C THR A 516 -35.70 28.97 0.25
N GLU A 517 -36.45 29.47 -0.73
CA GLU A 517 -37.42 28.69 -1.52
C GLU A 517 -38.56 28.12 -0.67
N VAL A 518 -38.95 28.82 0.40
CA VAL A 518 -40.12 28.44 1.22
C VAL A 518 -41.39 28.65 0.38
N GLU A 519 -42.21 27.61 0.27
CA GLU A 519 -43.39 27.58 -0.60
C GLU A 519 -44.72 27.49 0.13
N SER A 520 -44.74 26.99 1.38
CA SER A 520 -45.97 26.81 2.16
C SER A 520 -45.87 27.34 3.59
N ALA A 521 -47.03 27.47 4.24
CA ALA A 521 -47.12 27.87 5.63
C ALA A 521 -46.62 26.79 6.59
N GLU A 522 -46.86 25.51 6.27
CA GLU A 522 -46.36 24.38 7.05
C GLU A 522 -44.82 24.33 7.03
N GLU A 523 -44.21 24.54 5.86
CA GLU A 523 -42.75 24.66 5.71
C GLU A 523 -42.23 25.84 6.55
N ALA A 524 -42.86 27.02 6.43
CA ALA A 524 -42.47 28.20 7.18
C ALA A 524 -42.58 27.99 8.70
N LYS A 525 -43.66 27.36 9.18
CA LYS A 525 -43.87 27.00 10.60
C LYS A 525 -42.79 26.05 11.08
N GLU A 526 -42.50 24.99 10.31
CA GLU A 526 -41.48 24.01 10.65
C GLU A 526 -40.11 24.68 10.77
N PHE A 527 -39.69 25.45 9.77
CA PHE A 527 -38.39 26.14 9.80
C PHE A 527 -38.33 27.20 10.89
N ALA A 528 -39.41 27.96 11.10
CA ALA A 528 -39.48 28.96 12.16
C ALA A 528 -39.34 28.35 13.56
N SER A 529 -39.76 27.10 13.77
CA SER A 529 -39.55 26.42 15.05
C SER A 529 -38.08 26.07 15.34
N LYS A 530 -37.20 26.05 14.32
CA LYS A 530 -35.79 25.67 14.49
C LYS A 530 -34.98 26.84 15.09
N PRO A 531 -34.17 26.62 16.13
CA PRO A 531 -33.42 27.69 16.80
C PRO A 531 -32.35 28.33 15.90
N GLN A 532 -31.81 27.53 14.97
CA GLN A 532 -30.75 27.91 14.04
C GLN A 532 -31.25 28.84 12.93
N VAL A 533 -32.54 28.74 12.57
CA VAL A 533 -33.12 29.51 11.47
C VAL A 533 -33.40 30.92 11.95
N LYS A 534 -32.74 31.90 11.33
CA LYS A 534 -32.88 33.33 11.63
C LYS A 534 -33.71 34.06 10.58
N SER A 535 -33.60 33.62 9.33
CA SER A 535 -34.23 34.28 8.19
C SER A 535 -34.94 33.26 7.28
N LEU A 536 -36.11 33.63 6.78
CA LEU A 536 -36.91 32.88 5.81
C LEU A 536 -37.12 33.72 4.56
N GLU A 537 -36.84 33.14 3.40
CA GLU A 537 -37.06 33.73 2.09
C GLU A 537 -38.07 32.91 1.29
N LEU A 538 -39.17 33.56 0.90
CA LEU A 538 -40.19 32.95 0.06
C LEU A 538 -39.64 32.65 -1.33
N LYS A 539 -40.11 31.57 -1.95
CA LYS A 539 -39.78 31.30 -3.35
C LYS A 539 -40.28 32.41 -4.26
N GLY A 540 -39.48 32.75 -5.27
CA GLY A 540 -39.86 33.73 -6.30
C GLY A 540 -41.23 33.40 -6.93
N GLY A 541 -42.08 34.42 -7.06
CA GLY A 541 -43.45 34.30 -7.56
C GLY A 541 -44.53 34.18 -6.48
N ILE A 542 -44.15 33.91 -5.22
CA ILE A 542 -45.09 33.90 -4.09
C ILE A 542 -45.22 35.33 -3.56
N ALA A 543 -46.40 35.93 -3.77
CA ALA A 543 -46.69 37.28 -3.25
C ALA A 543 -46.91 37.29 -1.73
N SER A 544 -47.49 36.23 -1.19
CA SER A 544 -47.77 36.08 0.25
C SER A 544 -48.04 34.61 0.61
N LEU A 545 -47.81 34.24 1.88
CA LEU A 545 -48.20 32.94 2.44
C LEU A 545 -49.41 33.09 3.36
N ALA A 546 -50.41 32.22 3.20
CA ALA A 546 -51.56 32.14 4.08
C ALA A 546 -51.21 31.35 5.35
N VAL A 547 -51.17 32.00 6.52
CA VAL A 547 -50.77 31.41 7.80
C VAL A 547 -51.92 31.45 8.81
N LYS A 548 -51.84 30.57 9.80
CA LYS A 548 -52.72 30.58 10.97
C LYS A 548 -52.34 31.68 11.95
N ALA A 549 -53.30 32.19 12.71
CA ALA A 549 -53.07 33.29 13.64
C ALA A 549 -52.05 32.91 14.74
N GLU A 550 -52.06 31.65 15.18
CA GLU A 550 -51.10 31.12 16.16
C GLU A 550 -49.65 31.10 15.68
N ASP A 551 -49.43 30.96 14.37
CA ASP A 551 -48.10 30.83 13.77
C ASP A 551 -47.55 32.16 13.24
N PHE A 552 -48.42 33.15 13.09
CA PHE A 552 -48.12 34.43 12.45
C PHE A 552 -46.84 35.06 13.00
N LYS A 553 -46.74 35.24 14.32
CA LYS A 553 -45.60 35.93 14.93
C LYS A 553 -44.28 35.19 14.71
N ALA A 554 -44.25 33.89 14.99
CA ALA A 554 -43.04 33.09 14.86
C ALA A 554 -42.50 33.08 13.42
N ILE A 555 -43.41 33.07 12.44
CA ILE A 555 -43.06 33.15 11.01
C ILE A 555 -42.66 34.58 10.64
N ALA A 556 -43.43 35.59 11.05
CA ALA A 556 -43.21 36.99 10.69
C ALA A 556 -41.90 37.56 11.23
N GLU A 557 -41.47 37.14 12.42
CA GLU A 557 -40.17 37.52 13.01
C GLU A 557 -38.98 37.03 12.19
N LYS A 558 -39.16 35.97 11.39
CA LYS A 558 -38.10 35.34 10.60
C LYS A 558 -38.21 35.61 9.10
N ILE A 559 -39.40 35.91 8.57
CA ILE A 559 -39.57 36.25 7.16
C ILE A 559 -38.87 37.56 6.82
N LEU A 560 -38.13 37.58 5.72
CA LEU A 560 -37.47 38.79 5.19
C LEU A 560 -38.47 39.91 4.83
N ASP A 561 -38.01 41.16 4.76
CA ASP A 561 -38.86 42.37 4.60
C ASP A 561 -39.73 42.40 3.35
N HIS A 562 -39.24 41.78 2.29
CA HIS A 562 -39.99 41.64 1.04
C HIS A 562 -41.01 40.49 1.07
N GLY A 563 -40.97 39.61 2.08
CA GLY A 563 -41.98 38.56 2.27
C GLY A 563 -43.21 39.09 2.99
N LYS A 564 -44.39 38.66 2.55
CA LYS A 564 -45.67 39.05 3.15
C LYS A 564 -46.49 37.83 3.55
N LEU A 565 -47.39 38.03 4.50
CA LEU A 565 -48.25 37.01 5.09
C LEU A 565 -49.71 37.44 5.01
N ASP A 566 -50.57 36.49 4.66
CA ASP A 566 -52.02 36.61 4.81
C ASP A 566 -52.43 35.78 6.03
N ILE A 567 -53.20 36.35 6.96
CA ILE A 567 -53.68 35.61 8.13
C ILE A 567 -55.05 35.03 7.77
N LYS A 568 -55.19 33.71 7.75
CA LYS A 568 -56.45 33.03 7.44
C LYS A 568 -56.88 32.08 8.55
N ASP A 569 -57.80 32.54 9.39
CA ASP A 569 -58.24 31.78 10.55
C ASP A 569 -59.65 32.10 11.01
N THR A 570 -60.16 31.40 12.02
CA THR A 570 -61.46 31.72 12.64
C THR A 570 -61.40 33.04 13.40
N ALA A 571 -62.54 33.75 13.53
CA ALA A 571 -62.61 34.99 14.30
C ALA A 571 -62.07 34.82 15.73
N ALA A 572 -62.40 33.69 16.39
CA ALA A 572 -61.94 33.39 17.74
C ALA A 572 -60.41 33.19 17.81
N ALA A 573 -59.82 32.48 16.83
CA ALA A 573 -58.37 32.26 16.78
C ALA A 573 -57.62 33.58 16.56
N ILE A 574 -58.08 34.42 15.63
CA ILE A 574 -57.51 35.75 15.38
C ILE A 574 -57.59 36.61 16.64
N ALA A 575 -58.76 36.66 17.29
CA ALA A 575 -58.94 37.41 18.53
C ALA A 575 -57.96 36.99 19.63
N SER A 576 -57.72 35.68 19.78
CA SER A 576 -56.80 35.15 20.81
C SER A 576 -55.33 35.51 20.58
N LYS A 577 -54.98 35.95 19.37
CA LYS A 577 -53.60 36.29 18.94
C LYS A 577 -53.47 37.74 18.47
N LEU A 578 -54.47 38.58 18.76
CA LEU A 578 -54.52 39.93 18.24
C LEU A 578 -53.34 40.79 18.72
N ASP A 579 -52.84 40.59 19.93
CA ASP A 579 -51.64 41.30 20.45
C ASP A 579 -50.37 40.93 19.67
N ASP A 580 -50.23 39.66 19.29
CA ASP A 580 -49.11 39.18 18.47
C ASP A 580 -49.20 39.71 17.03
N ILE A 581 -50.42 39.87 16.49
CA ILE A 581 -50.71 40.45 15.17
C ILE A 581 -50.46 41.97 15.17
N MET A 582 -50.79 42.64 16.27
CA MET A 582 -50.64 44.09 16.45
C MET A 582 -49.22 44.52 16.81
N ASN A 583 -48.28 43.59 16.93
CA ASN A 583 -46.89 43.90 17.24
C ASN A 583 -46.24 44.74 16.11
N ASP A 584 -45.71 45.91 16.46
CA ASP A 584 -45.14 46.86 15.49
C ASP A 584 -44.01 46.27 14.63
N ALA A 585 -43.23 45.32 15.15
CA ALA A 585 -42.12 44.72 14.42
C ALA A 585 -42.57 43.78 13.31
N THR A 586 -43.72 43.10 13.48
CA THR A 586 -44.22 42.09 12.54
C THR A 586 -45.41 42.57 11.71
N LYS A 587 -46.16 43.57 12.18
CA LYS A 587 -47.35 44.10 11.52
C LYS A 587 -47.11 44.53 10.06
N ALA A 588 -45.93 45.07 9.75
CA ALA A 588 -45.55 45.47 8.38
C ALA A 588 -45.50 44.29 7.38
N LYS A 589 -45.45 43.04 7.88
CA LYS A 589 -45.47 41.82 7.08
C LYS A 589 -46.89 41.38 6.68
N ILE A 590 -47.93 41.95 7.28
CA ILE A 590 -49.33 41.61 6.98
C ILE A 590 -49.72 42.21 5.63
N LYS A 591 -50.12 41.35 4.70
CA LYS A 591 -50.74 41.75 3.44
C LYS A 591 -52.25 41.83 3.60
N GLY A 592 -52.88 40.75 4.08
CA GLY A 592 -54.31 40.70 4.38
C GLY A 592 -54.65 39.81 5.57
N ILE A 593 -55.89 39.91 6.02
CA ILE A 593 -56.53 39.10 7.06
C ILE A 593 -57.86 38.61 6.47
N ASP A 594 -58.16 37.34 6.63
CA ASP A 594 -59.34 36.66 6.09
C ASP A 594 -59.94 35.79 7.22
N ILE A 595 -61.15 36.16 7.66
CA ILE A 595 -61.91 35.44 8.68
C ILE A 595 -62.59 34.25 8.00
N SER A 596 -62.01 33.08 8.19
CA SER A 596 -62.42 31.85 7.48
C SER A 596 -63.79 31.28 7.90
N ASP A 597 -64.36 31.78 9.00
CA ASP A 597 -65.68 31.40 9.49
C ASP A 597 -66.64 32.61 9.49
N THR A 598 -67.93 32.37 9.75
CA THR A 598 -68.94 33.43 9.83
C THR A 598 -68.91 34.18 11.17
N GLY A 599 -67.83 34.01 11.95
CA GLY A 599 -67.69 34.66 13.26
C GLY A 599 -67.48 36.16 13.12
N THR A 600 -67.76 36.90 14.19
CA THR A 600 -67.50 38.35 14.25
C THR A 600 -66.25 38.62 15.07
N LEU A 601 -65.26 39.29 14.48
CA LEU A 601 -64.07 39.72 15.18
C LEU A 601 -64.31 41.07 15.86
N SER A 602 -64.26 41.09 17.20
CA SER A 602 -64.40 42.34 17.96
C SER A 602 -63.05 43.04 18.10
N LEU A 603 -63.01 44.33 17.77
CA LEU A 603 -61.82 45.18 17.77
C LEU A 603 -62.09 46.46 18.56
N THR A 604 -61.08 46.94 19.29
CA THR A 604 -61.07 48.33 19.77
C THR A 604 -60.88 49.28 18.59
N LYS A 605 -61.28 50.55 18.75
CA LYS A 605 -61.04 51.59 17.73
C LYS A 605 -59.58 51.65 17.25
N ALA A 606 -58.61 51.57 18.17
CA ALA A 606 -57.20 51.64 17.82
C ALA A 606 -56.72 50.43 17.01
N GLN A 607 -57.21 49.22 17.33
CA GLN A 607 -56.91 48.01 16.56
C GLN A 607 -57.55 48.06 15.17
N TYR A 608 -58.79 48.53 15.09
CA TYR A 608 -59.49 48.72 13.83
C TYR A 608 -58.78 49.75 12.94
N ASP A 609 -58.48 50.96 13.43
CA ASP A 609 -57.77 51.99 12.66
C ASP A 609 -56.41 51.49 12.13
N SER A 610 -55.79 50.56 12.87
CA SER A 610 -54.50 49.95 12.55
C SER A 610 -54.57 48.86 11.46
N LEU A 611 -55.71 48.15 11.33
CA LEU A 611 -55.83 46.94 10.52
C LEU A 611 -56.98 46.98 9.48
N LYS A 612 -57.87 47.97 9.52
CA LYS A 612 -59.10 48.01 8.71
C LYS A 612 -58.90 47.79 7.21
N ASP A 613 -57.77 48.25 6.66
CA ASP A 613 -57.46 48.08 5.23
C ASP A 613 -56.87 46.71 4.88
N LYS A 614 -56.78 45.79 5.87
CA LYS A 614 -56.22 44.44 5.72
C LYS A 614 -57.29 43.35 5.63
N PHE A 615 -58.50 43.61 6.10
CA PHE A 615 -59.57 42.61 6.11
C PHE A 615 -60.18 42.41 4.72
N ALA A 616 -60.68 41.20 4.47
CA ALA A 616 -61.43 40.88 3.25
C ALA A 616 -62.83 41.51 3.30
N ALA A 617 -63.44 41.71 2.13
CA ALA A 617 -64.71 42.44 2.05
C ALA A 617 -65.89 41.71 2.70
N ASP A 618 -65.82 40.39 2.81
CA ASP A 618 -66.86 39.55 3.40
C ASP A 618 -66.70 39.29 4.90
N ASP A 619 -65.59 39.76 5.50
CA ASP A 619 -65.27 39.62 6.92
C ASP A 619 -66.24 40.40 7.82
N ASN A 620 -66.64 39.82 8.95
CA ASN A 620 -67.54 40.48 9.92
C ASN A 620 -66.72 41.08 11.07
N LEU A 621 -66.71 42.40 11.17
CA LEU A 621 -65.99 43.14 12.20
C LEU A 621 -66.96 43.84 13.16
N LYS A 622 -66.63 43.86 14.46
CA LYS A 622 -67.36 44.67 15.44
C LYS A 622 -66.40 45.62 16.14
N ILE A 623 -66.58 46.91 15.93
CA ILE A 623 -65.77 47.94 16.58
C ILE A 623 -66.48 48.33 17.87
N THR A 624 -65.83 48.13 19.01
CA THR A 624 -66.41 48.41 20.33
C THR A 624 -66.16 49.85 20.77
N ASP A 625 -67.08 50.39 21.57
CA ASP A 625 -66.99 51.70 22.22
C ASP A 625 -66.70 52.87 21.26
N VAL A 626 -67.35 52.88 20.10
CA VAL A 626 -67.15 53.88 19.05
C VAL A 626 -67.51 55.29 19.54
N THR A 627 -66.56 56.20 19.37
CA THR A 627 -66.64 57.65 19.62
C THR A 627 -65.70 58.37 18.65
N GLY A 628 -65.95 59.66 18.38
CA GLY A 628 -65.12 60.44 17.48
C GLY A 628 -65.23 59.99 16.01
N ALA A 629 -64.27 60.44 15.19
CA ALA A 629 -64.22 60.11 13.78
C ALA A 629 -63.68 58.70 13.52
N ILE A 630 -64.33 57.97 12.63
CA ILE A 630 -63.97 56.65 12.15
C ILE A 630 -64.45 56.47 10.70
N ALA A 631 -63.63 55.86 9.85
CA ALA A 631 -64.03 55.54 8.48
C ALA A 631 -64.22 54.04 8.36
N ALA A 632 -65.37 53.63 7.82
CA ALA A 632 -65.65 52.25 7.48
C ALA A 632 -64.64 51.71 6.44
N SER A 633 -64.46 50.40 6.49
CA SER A 633 -63.56 49.63 5.66
C SER A 633 -64.34 49.04 4.49
N ASN A 634 -63.71 48.11 3.76
CA ASN A 634 -64.43 47.33 2.74
C ASN A 634 -65.07 46.07 3.33
N ALA A 635 -64.79 45.73 4.59
CA ALA A 635 -65.38 44.61 5.31
C ALA A 635 -66.79 44.97 5.82
N LYS A 636 -67.47 44.02 6.46
CA LYS A 636 -68.80 44.22 7.06
C LYS A 636 -68.64 44.77 8.48
N ASP A 637 -68.63 46.10 8.61
CA ASP A 637 -68.30 46.76 9.87
C ASP A 637 -69.54 47.00 10.73
N THR A 638 -69.51 46.54 11.97
CA THR A 638 -70.52 46.86 12.98
C THR A 638 -69.95 47.86 14.00
N PHE A 639 -70.45 49.09 13.97
CA PHE A 639 -70.03 50.15 14.90
C PHE A 639 -70.88 50.14 16.17
N ALA A 640 -70.37 49.57 17.26
CA ALA A 640 -71.03 49.62 18.55
C ALA A 640 -70.72 50.93 19.26
N LEU A 641 -71.73 51.81 19.33
CA LEU A 641 -71.58 53.14 19.92
C LEU A 641 -71.33 53.02 21.42
N LYS A 642 -70.53 53.93 21.99
CA LYS A 642 -70.37 54.02 23.45
C LYS A 642 -71.63 54.62 24.09
N SER A 643 -71.95 54.27 25.34
CA SER A 643 -73.15 54.77 26.02
C SER A 643 -73.22 56.29 26.20
N ASN A 644 -72.05 56.93 26.28
CA ASN A 644 -71.87 58.39 26.30
C ASN A 644 -71.19 58.90 25.03
N ALA A 645 -71.38 58.21 23.91
CA ALA A 645 -70.80 58.62 22.64
C ALA A 645 -71.18 60.06 22.29
N SER A 646 -70.18 60.85 21.94
CA SER A 646 -70.32 62.19 21.40
C SER A 646 -69.32 62.36 20.26
N GLY A 647 -69.68 63.22 19.30
CA GLY A 647 -68.85 63.51 18.14
C GLY A 647 -68.57 62.30 17.25
N VAL A 648 -69.45 61.28 17.25
CA VAL A 648 -69.32 60.15 16.34
C VAL A 648 -69.41 60.66 14.89
N ASP A 649 -68.43 60.34 14.07
CA ASP A 649 -68.42 60.68 12.64
C ASP A 649 -68.00 59.45 11.86
N ILE A 650 -68.98 58.65 11.42
CA ILE A 650 -68.75 57.44 10.62
C ILE A 650 -68.80 57.82 9.14
N THR A 651 -67.67 57.71 8.45
CA THR A 651 -67.58 58.02 7.01
C THR A 651 -67.40 56.75 6.18
N ASN A 652 -67.76 56.79 4.89
CA ASN A 652 -67.70 55.66 3.96
C ASN A 652 -68.62 54.49 4.35
N PHE A 653 -69.67 54.76 5.12
CA PHE A 653 -70.65 53.74 5.48
C PHE A 653 -71.25 53.09 4.22
N SER A 654 -71.41 51.79 4.21
CA SER A 654 -71.89 50.99 3.07
C SER A 654 -73.12 50.18 3.45
N ALA A 655 -73.76 49.57 2.44
CA ALA A 655 -74.92 48.70 2.64
C ALA A 655 -74.63 47.40 3.45
N ASP A 656 -73.36 47.03 3.64
CA ASP A 656 -72.97 45.87 4.44
C ASP A 656 -72.61 46.24 5.90
N ASP A 657 -72.51 47.54 6.20
CA ASP A 657 -72.18 48.06 7.52
C ASP A 657 -73.41 48.17 8.42
N LYS A 658 -73.16 48.15 9.72
CA LYS A 658 -74.18 48.19 10.77
C LYS A 658 -73.79 49.13 11.88
N VAL A 659 -74.78 49.63 12.60
CA VAL A 659 -74.57 50.42 13.82
C VAL A 659 -75.34 49.77 14.96
N ASP A 660 -74.61 49.49 16.03
CA ASP A 660 -75.13 48.90 17.26
C ASP A 660 -75.41 50.01 18.28
N PHE A 661 -76.69 50.28 18.46
CA PHE A 661 -77.25 51.31 19.34
C PHE A 661 -77.59 50.77 20.73
N ALA A 662 -77.34 49.49 21.02
CA ALA A 662 -77.73 48.87 22.29
C ALA A 662 -77.20 49.66 23.50
N ASN A 663 -75.95 50.10 23.42
CA ASN A 663 -75.29 50.88 24.47
C ASN A 663 -75.88 52.29 24.68
N LEU A 664 -76.58 52.85 23.69
CA LEU A 664 -77.28 54.13 23.83
C LEU A 664 -78.66 53.97 24.49
N GLY A 665 -79.06 52.76 24.85
CA GLY A 665 -80.35 52.45 25.49
C GLY A 665 -81.46 52.08 24.51
N VAL A 666 -81.15 51.91 23.21
CA VAL A 666 -82.13 51.50 22.20
C VAL A 666 -82.43 50.01 22.35
N LYS A 667 -83.71 49.68 22.50
CA LYS A 667 -84.26 48.32 22.68
C LYS A 667 -85.18 47.91 21.55
N HIS A 668 -85.85 48.87 20.90
CA HIS A 668 -86.91 48.58 19.94
C HIS A 668 -86.78 49.43 18.67
N LYS A 669 -87.06 48.80 17.51
CA LYS A 669 -87.10 49.44 16.19
C LYS A 669 -88.48 49.41 15.53
N GLU A 670 -89.53 49.06 16.29
CA GLU A 670 -90.89 48.85 15.81
C GLU A 670 -91.53 50.10 15.17
N ASN A 671 -91.00 51.29 15.47
CA ASN A 671 -91.51 52.58 15.01
C ASN A 671 -90.48 53.38 14.17
N LEU A 672 -89.53 52.69 13.53
CA LEU A 672 -88.42 53.39 12.85
C LEU A 672 -88.92 54.33 11.75
N THR A 673 -89.92 53.95 10.96
CA THR A 673 -90.47 54.78 9.87
C THR A 673 -91.85 55.35 10.23
N THR A 674 -91.91 56.24 11.21
CA THR A 674 -93.16 56.96 11.50
C THR A 674 -93.47 58.01 10.43
N ALA A 675 -94.67 57.95 9.86
CA ALA A 675 -95.27 59.11 9.21
C ALA A 675 -95.30 60.27 10.22
N LYS A 676 -94.86 61.47 9.80
CA LYS A 676 -94.75 62.68 10.62
C LYS A 676 -96.04 62.92 11.44
N ASN A 677 -96.06 62.45 12.69
CA ASN A 677 -97.20 62.58 13.60
C ASN A 677 -96.76 63.43 14.79
N ALA A 678 -97.13 64.71 14.75
CA ALA A 678 -96.80 65.69 15.78
C ALA A 678 -97.38 65.37 17.17
N ASP A 679 -98.37 64.47 17.23
CA ASP A 679 -99.05 64.04 18.47
C ASP A 679 -98.50 62.73 19.03
N LEU A 680 -97.47 62.14 18.40
CA LEU A 680 -96.84 60.91 18.88
C LEU A 680 -95.92 61.20 20.07
N GLU A 681 -96.21 60.60 21.22
CA GLU A 681 -95.31 60.56 22.37
C GLU A 681 -94.21 59.51 22.14
N MET A 682 -92.95 59.89 22.26
CA MET A 682 -91.81 58.97 22.12
C MET A 682 -91.75 58.00 23.30
N ALA A 683 -91.54 56.72 23.03
CA ALA A 683 -91.45 55.68 24.07
C ALA A 683 -90.00 55.34 24.43
N ASP A 684 -89.80 54.88 25.67
CA ASP A 684 -88.50 54.53 26.23
C ASP A 684 -87.78 53.46 25.39
N GLY A 685 -86.51 53.73 25.05
CA GLY A 685 -85.66 52.81 24.30
C GLY A 685 -86.05 52.62 22.83
N ASN A 686 -87.00 53.39 22.29
CA ASN A 686 -87.30 53.36 20.86
C ASN A 686 -86.28 54.17 20.05
N ILE A 687 -86.02 53.71 18.82
CA ILE A 687 -85.35 54.49 17.78
C ILE A 687 -86.36 54.92 16.71
N TYR A 688 -86.29 56.19 16.33
CA TYR A 688 -87.14 56.82 15.33
C TYR A 688 -86.30 57.39 14.19
N GLN A 689 -86.81 57.38 12.96
CA GLN A 689 -86.17 58.01 11.81
C GLN A 689 -87.04 59.12 11.24
N VAL A 690 -86.41 60.23 10.85
CA VAL A 690 -87.04 61.35 10.15
C VAL A 690 -86.32 61.60 8.84
N ASP A 691 -87.07 61.45 7.75
CA ASP A 691 -86.59 61.77 6.41
C ASP A 691 -86.86 63.25 6.10
N MET A 692 -85.78 64.01 5.94
CA MET A 692 -85.77 65.42 5.61
C MET A 692 -85.64 65.58 4.09
N ALA A 693 -86.50 66.42 3.50
CA ALA A 693 -86.44 66.71 2.06
C ALA A 693 -85.26 67.64 1.69
N GLU A 694 -84.69 68.31 2.69
CA GLU A 694 -83.62 69.30 2.58
C GLU A 694 -82.24 68.74 2.96
N ASN A 695 -81.20 69.48 2.61
CA ASN A 695 -79.83 69.20 3.04
C ASN A 695 -79.67 69.54 4.52
N ILE A 696 -79.16 68.59 5.31
CA ILE A 696 -78.94 68.78 6.75
C ILE A 696 -77.47 68.97 7.11
N ALA A 697 -76.57 68.98 6.13
CA ALA A 697 -75.16 69.29 6.36
C ALA A 697 -74.98 70.62 7.11
N GLY A 698 -74.37 70.57 8.30
CA GLY A 698 -74.14 71.73 9.15
C GLY A 698 -75.30 72.14 10.07
N LYS A 699 -76.45 71.48 9.97
CA LYS A 699 -77.59 71.69 10.90
C LYS A 699 -77.31 71.08 12.28
N ASN A 700 -77.78 71.76 13.32
CA ASN A 700 -77.73 71.29 14.70
C ASN A 700 -79.11 71.39 15.38
N TYR A 701 -79.85 70.28 15.37
CA TYR A 701 -81.18 70.18 15.98
C TYR A 701 -81.17 70.05 17.50
N SER A 702 -79.99 70.05 18.14
CA SER A 702 -79.86 70.21 19.60
C SER A 702 -79.77 71.67 20.05
N ASP A 703 -79.58 72.60 19.11
CA ASP A 703 -79.37 74.02 19.42
C ASP A 703 -80.04 74.94 18.40
N ALA A 704 -79.28 75.57 17.50
CA ALA A 704 -79.74 76.63 16.60
C ALA A 704 -80.91 76.22 15.71
N ASP A 705 -80.99 74.95 15.29
CA ASP A 705 -82.02 74.45 14.40
C ASP A 705 -83.12 73.64 15.12
N PHE A 706 -83.12 73.58 16.46
CA PHE A 706 -84.03 72.74 17.25
C PHE A 706 -85.51 72.87 16.85
N ALA A 707 -85.97 74.11 16.62
CA ALA A 707 -87.36 74.41 16.30
C ALA A 707 -87.82 73.82 14.95
N GLU A 708 -86.90 73.39 14.08
CA GLU A 708 -87.22 72.77 12.79
C GLU A 708 -87.75 71.34 12.95
N LEU A 709 -87.31 70.63 14.01
CA LEU A 709 -87.63 69.21 14.23
C LEU A 709 -88.44 68.93 15.50
N PHE A 710 -88.09 69.60 16.60
CA PHE A 710 -88.66 69.41 17.94
C PHE A 710 -89.56 70.58 18.39
N GLY A 711 -89.78 71.58 17.52
CA GLY A 711 -90.64 72.73 17.79
C GLY A 711 -92.13 72.36 17.89
N ASN A 712 -92.94 73.30 18.38
CA ASN A 712 -94.38 73.09 18.49
C ASN A 712 -95.02 72.83 17.11
N GLY A 713 -95.78 71.74 16.99
CA GLY A 713 -96.40 71.30 15.73
C GLY A 713 -95.44 70.64 14.72
N LYS A 714 -94.22 70.27 15.14
CA LYS A 714 -93.22 69.56 14.33
C LYS A 714 -93.27 68.05 14.55
N THR A 715 -92.24 67.33 14.12
CA THR A 715 -92.21 65.86 14.03
C THR A 715 -92.30 65.18 15.40
N PHE A 716 -91.64 65.75 16.43
CA PHE A 716 -91.69 65.23 17.80
C PHE A 716 -92.01 66.37 18.77
N LYS A 717 -92.91 66.13 19.73
CA LYS A 717 -93.35 67.12 20.73
C LYS A 717 -93.14 66.67 22.17
N SER A 718 -93.30 65.38 22.45
CA SER A 718 -93.21 64.82 23.79
C SER A 718 -92.56 63.44 23.79
N ILE A 719 -92.06 63.05 24.97
CA ILE A 719 -91.49 61.75 25.29
C ILE A 719 -92.08 61.30 26.62
N ALA A 720 -92.25 60.00 26.86
CA ALA A 720 -92.74 59.51 28.14
C ALA A 720 -91.86 60.00 29.30
N ASN A 721 -92.48 60.38 30.42
CA ASN A 721 -91.78 61.04 31.52
C ASN A 721 -90.57 60.23 32.05
N GLY A 722 -89.42 60.90 32.12
CA GLY A 722 -88.17 60.31 32.63
C GLY A 722 -87.54 59.26 31.73
N LYS A 723 -87.93 59.20 30.45
CA LYS A 723 -87.49 58.19 29.48
C LYS A 723 -86.49 58.74 28.48
N SER A 724 -85.87 57.82 27.73
CA SER A 724 -84.89 58.17 26.69
C SER A 724 -85.21 57.50 25.36
N SER A 725 -84.90 58.17 24.25
CA SER A 725 -85.09 57.64 22.91
C SER A 725 -83.98 58.11 21.97
N THR A 726 -83.85 57.48 20.80
CA THR A 726 -82.91 57.91 19.75
C THR A 726 -83.66 58.37 18.51
N VAL A 727 -83.22 59.47 17.90
CA VAL A 727 -83.74 59.99 16.64
C VAL A 727 -82.63 60.01 15.61
N LEU A 728 -82.87 59.35 14.47
CA LEU A 728 -82.08 59.41 13.26
C LEU A 728 -82.70 60.46 12.34
N VAL A 729 -81.91 61.45 11.93
CA VAL A 729 -82.35 62.49 10.97
C VAL A 729 -81.62 62.25 9.67
N LYS A 730 -82.35 61.78 8.65
CA LYS A 730 -81.85 61.43 7.33
C LYS A 730 -82.05 62.61 6.39
N GLY A 731 -80.97 63.25 5.95
CA GLY A 731 -81.01 64.39 5.04
C GLY A 731 -81.07 63.96 3.58
N ASN A 732 -81.37 64.90 2.68
CA ASN A 732 -81.28 64.70 1.23
C ASN A 732 -79.93 65.17 0.64
N ASP A 733 -78.88 65.17 1.48
CA ASP A 733 -77.54 65.61 1.11
C ASP A 733 -76.92 64.70 0.04
N ALA A 734 -76.06 65.26 -0.82
CA ALA A 734 -75.37 64.50 -1.88
C ALA A 734 -74.50 63.35 -1.33
N ASN A 735 -73.96 63.51 -0.11
CA ASN A 735 -73.16 62.48 0.57
C ASN A 735 -74.01 61.57 1.49
N LYS A 736 -75.35 61.65 1.39
CA LYS A 736 -76.33 60.88 2.17
C LYS A 736 -76.03 60.89 3.68
N ILE A 737 -76.34 62.00 4.34
CA ILE A 737 -76.03 62.19 5.76
C ILE A 737 -77.19 61.70 6.63
N THR A 738 -76.86 60.90 7.65
CA THR A 738 -77.77 60.58 8.77
C THR A 738 -77.19 61.14 10.06
N GLN A 739 -77.85 62.10 10.70
CA GLN A 739 -77.48 62.59 12.04
C GLN A 739 -78.18 61.76 13.12
N ILE A 740 -77.51 61.55 14.25
CA ILE A 740 -77.98 60.74 15.37
C ILE A 740 -78.15 61.65 16.59
N TYR A 741 -79.36 61.72 17.12
CA TYR A 741 -79.69 62.47 18.33
C TYR A 741 -80.18 61.53 19.43
N LYS A 742 -79.73 61.76 20.66
CA LYS A 742 -80.27 61.15 21.86
C LYS A 742 -81.19 62.14 22.55
N ILE A 743 -82.39 61.70 22.90
CA ILE A 743 -83.39 62.48 23.61
C ILE A 743 -83.52 61.87 25.00
N GLU A 744 -83.39 62.69 26.04
CA GLU A 744 -83.51 62.26 27.43
C GLU A 744 -84.34 63.27 28.20
N ASP A 745 -85.54 62.89 28.63
CA ASP A 745 -86.33 63.71 29.56
C ASP A 745 -85.69 63.66 30.94
N LYS A 746 -84.83 64.64 31.21
CA LYS A 746 -84.05 64.71 32.45
C LYS A 746 -84.86 65.30 33.59
N ASN A 747 -85.91 66.08 33.27
CA ASN A 747 -86.69 66.81 34.25
C ASN A 747 -88.02 66.10 34.63
N ASN A 748 -88.38 65.03 33.93
CA ASN A 748 -89.57 64.20 34.08
C ASN A 748 -90.89 64.93 33.76
N ASP A 749 -90.87 65.94 32.90
CA ASP A 749 -92.06 66.71 32.51
C ASP A 749 -92.70 66.25 31.19
N GLY A 750 -92.05 65.33 30.48
CA GLY A 750 -92.52 64.71 29.24
C GLY A 750 -92.44 65.60 27.98
N ASN A 751 -91.98 66.85 28.09
CA ASN A 751 -91.72 67.72 26.95
C ASN A 751 -90.27 67.57 26.49
N ILE A 752 -90.02 67.83 25.20
CA ILE A 752 -88.67 67.85 24.66
C ILE A 752 -88.17 69.29 24.60
N THR A 753 -87.05 69.59 25.28
CA THR A 753 -86.37 70.89 25.21
C THR A 753 -84.94 70.77 24.63
N ASN A 754 -84.33 71.88 24.18
CA ASN A 754 -82.96 71.86 23.62
C ASN A 754 -81.93 71.17 24.53
N ASN A 755 -82.03 71.34 25.87
CA ASN A 755 -81.09 70.77 26.84
C ASN A 755 -81.24 69.24 27.01
N GLU A 756 -82.28 68.66 26.42
CA GLU A 756 -82.64 67.24 26.48
C GLU A 756 -82.37 66.52 25.17
N VAL A 757 -82.03 67.27 24.11
CA VAL A 757 -81.59 66.74 22.83
C VAL A 757 -80.08 66.84 22.76
N THR A 758 -79.40 65.72 22.56
CA THR A 758 -77.93 65.67 22.42
C THR A 758 -77.56 65.08 21.07
N LEU A 759 -76.76 65.81 20.28
CA LEU A 759 -76.15 65.25 19.07
C LEU A 759 -75.11 64.20 19.46
N VAL A 760 -75.38 62.94 19.12
CA VAL A 760 -74.46 61.81 19.30
C VAL A 760 -73.40 61.83 18.21
N GLY A 761 -73.81 62.08 16.97
CA GLY A 761 -72.93 62.09 15.82
C GLY A 761 -73.64 62.06 14.49
N LYS A 762 -72.90 61.70 13.43
CA LYS A 762 -73.40 61.56 12.08
C LYS A 762 -72.76 60.38 11.36
N ILE A 763 -73.46 59.90 10.34
CA ILE A 763 -73.03 58.88 9.39
C ILE A 763 -73.08 59.48 7.99
N THR A 764 -72.05 59.23 7.19
CA THR A 764 -71.92 59.68 5.80
C THR A 764 -71.51 58.50 4.92
N GLY A 765 -72.19 58.28 3.80
CA GLY A 765 -71.96 57.10 2.95
C GLY A 765 -73.25 56.64 2.28
N ASP A 766 -73.63 55.38 2.46
CA ASP A 766 -75.01 54.92 2.28
C ASP A 766 -75.86 55.33 3.49
N TYR A 767 -77.17 55.44 3.26
CA TYR A 767 -78.08 55.78 4.35
C TYR A 767 -78.18 54.61 5.32
N LEU A 768 -78.22 54.93 6.61
CA LEU A 768 -78.54 53.97 7.65
C LEU A 768 -80.01 53.53 7.50
N GLU A 769 -80.25 52.28 7.12
CA GLU A 769 -81.57 51.68 6.96
C GLU A 769 -81.95 50.77 8.15
N ALA A 770 -83.19 50.31 8.20
CA ALA A 770 -83.74 49.51 9.30
C ALA A 770 -83.01 48.19 9.58
N ASN A 771 -82.36 47.61 8.56
CA ASN A 771 -81.62 46.36 8.66
C ASN A 771 -80.18 46.55 9.18
N ASP A 772 -79.70 47.78 9.18
CA ASP A 772 -78.34 48.15 9.57
C ASP A 772 -78.28 48.47 11.07
N ILE A 773 -79.45 48.64 11.70
CA ILE A 773 -79.62 48.97 13.11
C ILE A 773 -79.66 47.69 13.95
N ILE A 774 -78.71 47.58 14.88
CA ILE A 774 -78.72 46.60 15.96
C ILE A 774 -79.18 47.29 17.24
N THR A 775 -80.15 46.67 17.92
CA THR A 775 -80.72 47.15 19.19
C THR A 775 -80.32 46.21 20.33
N GLY A 776 -80.42 46.70 21.56
CA GLY A 776 -80.31 45.86 22.75
C GLY A 776 -81.45 44.85 22.83
N SER A 777 -81.20 43.76 23.55
CA SER A 777 -82.21 42.76 23.93
C SER A 777 -83.14 43.28 25.01
#